data_AF-E9G0X7-F1
#
_entry.id   AF-E9G0X7-F1
#
_cell.length_a   1.000
_cell.length_b   1.000
_cell.length_c   1.000
_cell.angle_alpha   90.00
_cell.angle_beta   90.00
_cell.angle_gamma   90.00
#
_symmetry.space_group_name_H-M   'P 1'
#
loop_
_entity.id
_entity.type
_entity.pdbx_description
1 polymer ?
#
loop_
_entity_poly.entity_id
_entity_poly.type
_entity_poly.pdbx_seq_one_letter_code
_entity_poly.pdbx_strand_id
1 'polypeptide(L)'
;MVHHLLHFMDNHRQVLNEIIPKAEYPLGTMLAMLIFNKNYDSQLELFINLLAKSDLYSADITFANFMKNVFLSVKRKYRMGLDNRLKRALAIFKELDGRHELLNQISILILKIEPNAFKISYQPCQLLEDEPEGLPTDFHLRLERDSFRFSCFHRADTHGGGEQTDFVDKLLTVDWTPGPKANQIATESENYYDFTPFYVAATWGHEKICCNLLAFLKRHLPVNTFKKGLTDINGFVHRPLSDAIASENTEIDCYGQAYALKNVNVTTLQGLLSFKGSDDWTKRFLNLGVYNGFPSLVKYCLAFFSQDQLLQFVNTITSKGDRKYSYWGSVGFAANVGNKTFGIGDLRILKFLKFISKQLGETMTMKLLLHDEGDVYSYILSQSLVNILSNNLSKKGKEKVRHHFRTNVPLMIEEHFFNPNSEHHWQIWKSENWINMTRLYLDYANDNQLKKFVNFITFHVEDFHGNEQSIWSYIFLYSVAESNETLKRVYEKPSTFGQDAVERLLHHECKKFPVLLTAALKSDFNDRIVGLPNQIRDEIQTYVAKHTPQLIEECFRNPITQPGISWQHFNLHKFICVLNYGNSNQLEDFVAKFTCLSDETDNTSSKKGSIWGIIFADSYVTESSIQTMHKFLKCVSEKLGQSEVMRLVLHDDGDGAIICSKALQDQESLIEAMLSYLDAKNKKKVQRKINGYLAEKLKDTGATEY
;
A
#
# COMPACT_ATOMS: atom_id res chain seq x y z
N MET A 1 29.39 11.82 -14.06
CA MET A 1 29.98 10.49 -13.75
C MET A 1 29.54 9.40 -14.74
N VAL A 2 28.26 9.01 -14.79
CA VAL A 2 27.75 7.93 -15.68
C VAL A 2 28.13 8.14 -17.16
N HIS A 3 28.02 9.36 -17.67
CA HIS A 3 28.39 9.69 -19.05
C HIS A 3 29.88 9.44 -19.38
N HIS A 4 30.79 9.82 -18.47
CA HIS A 4 32.23 9.57 -18.67
C HIS A 4 32.57 8.08 -18.60
N LEU A 5 31.87 7.31 -17.74
CA LEU A 5 32.01 5.86 -17.69
C LEU A 5 31.61 5.21 -19.02
N LEU A 6 30.48 5.63 -19.61
CA LEU A 6 30.03 5.11 -20.90
C LEU A 6 31.00 5.43 -22.04
N HIS A 7 31.53 6.65 -22.09
CA HIS A 7 32.58 7.00 -23.06
C HIS A 7 33.87 6.20 -22.84
N PHE A 8 34.26 5.97 -21.59
CA PHE A 8 35.40 5.11 -21.27
C PHE A 8 35.18 3.69 -21.79
N MET A 9 33.98 3.11 -21.56
CA MET A 9 33.62 1.78 -22.05
C MET A 9 33.64 1.71 -23.58
N ASP A 10 33.13 2.74 -24.27
CA ASP A 10 33.13 2.80 -25.74
C ASP A 10 34.54 2.91 -26.33
N ASN A 11 35.46 3.59 -25.64
CA ASN A 11 36.86 3.68 -26.04
C ASN A 11 37.67 2.40 -25.74
N HIS A 12 37.15 1.49 -24.92
CA HIS A 12 37.83 0.25 -24.50
C HIS A 12 37.00 -1.01 -24.82
N ARG A 13 36.37 -1.05 -26.01
CA ARG A 13 35.44 -2.14 -26.41
C ARG A 13 36.00 -3.55 -26.29
N GLN A 14 37.29 -3.77 -26.59
CA GLN A 14 37.90 -5.10 -26.49
C GLN A 14 37.84 -5.64 -25.06
N VAL A 15 38.25 -4.82 -24.09
CA VAL A 15 38.17 -5.15 -22.65
C VAL A 15 36.71 -5.34 -22.22
N LEU A 16 35.81 -4.54 -22.78
CA LEU A 16 34.40 -4.64 -22.47
C LEU A 16 33.77 -5.96 -22.95
N ASN A 17 34.10 -6.43 -24.16
CA ASN A 17 33.61 -7.71 -24.68
C ASN A 17 34.06 -8.90 -23.82
N GLU A 18 35.21 -8.81 -23.15
CA GLU A 18 35.67 -9.83 -22.18
C GLU A 18 34.91 -9.80 -20.86
N ILE A 19 34.40 -8.63 -20.46
CA ILE A 19 33.72 -8.40 -19.17
C ILE A 19 32.21 -8.66 -19.27
N ILE A 20 31.57 -8.29 -20.37
CA ILE A 20 30.11 -8.37 -20.56
C ILE A 20 29.54 -9.75 -20.15
N PRO A 21 30.09 -10.90 -20.59
CA PRO A 21 29.58 -12.22 -20.21
C PRO A 21 29.62 -12.50 -18.70
N LYS A 22 30.53 -11.86 -17.96
CA LYS A 22 30.70 -12.00 -16.51
C LYS A 22 29.87 -11.00 -15.71
N ALA A 23 29.33 -9.98 -16.37
CA ALA A 23 28.67 -8.83 -15.76
C ALA A 23 27.20 -8.66 -16.18
N GLU A 24 26.56 -9.71 -16.72
CA GLU A 24 25.18 -9.63 -17.24
C GLU A 24 24.18 -9.09 -16.21
N TYR A 25 24.25 -9.53 -14.95
CA TYR A 25 23.35 -9.06 -13.89
C TYR A 25 23.54 -7.55 -13.54
N PRO A 26 24.78 -7.07 -13.27
CA PRO A 26 25.04 -5.64 -13.13
C PRO A 26 24.64 -4.80 -14.34
N LEU A 27 24.89 -5.27 -15.56
CA LEU A 27 24.52 -4.59 -16.80
C LEU A 27 23.01 -4.47 -16.94
N GLY A 28 22.27 -5.52 -16.59
CA GLY A 28 20.81 -5.50 -16.59
C GLY A 28 20.23 -4.49 -15.59
N THR A 29 20.84 -4.40 -14.40
CA THR A 29 20.44 -3.41 -13.38
C THR A 29 20.73 -1.99 -13.83
N MET A 30 21.88 -1.75 -14.46
CA MET A 30 22.24 -0.45 -15.03
C MET A 30 21.29 -0.06 -16.17
N LEU A 31 20.96 -0.99 -17.07
CA LEU A 31 20.02 -0.72 -18.15
C LEU A 31 18.62 -0.38 -17.62
N ALA A 32 18.13 -1.14 -16.65
CA ALA A 32 16.87 -0.84 -15.98
C ALA A 32 16.87 0.58 -15.39
N MET A 33 17.94 0.97 -14.69
CA MET A 33 18.08 2.32 -14.13
C MET A 33 18.02 3.39 -15.22
N LEU A 34 18.69 3.20 -16.36
CA LEU A 34 18.71 4.17 -17.47
C LEU A 34 17.35 4.28 -18.17
N ILE A 35 16.66 3.16 -18.39
CA ILE A 35 15.32 3.14 -18.99
C ILE A 35 14.34 3.89 -18.08
N PHE A 36 14.31 3.55 -16.79
CA PHE A 36 13.32 4.06 -15.84
C PHE A 36 13.74 5.35 -15.12
N ASN A 37 14.70 6.13 -15.64
CA ASN A 37 15.07 7.42 -15.06
C ASN A 37 15.24 8.51 -16.14
N LYS A 38 14.42 9.55 -16.05
CA LYS A 38 14.34 10.64 -17.04
C LYS A 38 15.60 11.47 -17.22
N ASN A 39 16.50 11.46 -16.25
CA ASN A 39 17.70 12.28 -16.30
C ASN A 39 18.82 11.66 -17.16
N TYR A 40 18.59 10.49 -17.77
CA TYR A 40 19.63 9.70 -18.42
C TYR A 40 19.38 9.36 -19.89
N ASP A 41 18.61 10.17 -20.64
CA ASP A 41 18.25 9.83 -22.02
C ASP A 41 19.43 9.70 -22.98
N SER A 42 20.40 10.61 -22.91
CA SER A 42 21.60 10.53 -23.74
C SER A 42 22.48 9.34 -23.33
N GLN A 43 22.49 8.98 -22.05
CA GLN A 43 23.23 7.82 -21.55
C GLN A 43 22.55 6.50 -21.91
N LEU A 44 21.22 6.45 -21.94
CA LEU A 44 20.45 5.28 -22.38
C LEU A 44 20.79 4.93 -23.84
N GLU A 45 20.80 5.93 -24.71
CA GLU A 45 21.12 5.75 -26.13
C GLU A 45 22.56 5.28 -26.36
N LEU A 46 23.52 5.91 -25.67
CA LEU A 46 24.93 5.48 -25.71
C LEU A 46 25.09 4.04 -25.21
N PHE A 47 24.42 3.68 -24.12
CA PHE A 47 24.55 2.36 -23.52
C PHE A 47 23.90 1.26 -24.37
N ILE A 48 22.71 1.50 -24.93
CA ILE A 48 22.05 0.57 -25.85
C ILE A 48 22.92 0.34 -27.09
N ASN A 49 23.46 1.40 -27.69
CA ASN A 49 24.35 1.29 -28.85
C ASN A 49 25.62 0.48 -28.54
N LEU A 50 26.18 0.67 -27.35
CA LEU A 50 27.35 -0.06 -26.89
C LEU A 50 27.05 -1.55 -26.70
N LEU A 51 25.90 -1.89 -26.10
CA LEU A 51 25.46 -3.28 -25.97
C LEU A 51 25.18 -3.93 -27.33
N ALA A 52 24.49 -3.22 -28.23
CA ALA A 52 24.15 -3.70 -29.57
C ALA A 52 25.39 -4.01 -30.44
N LYS A 53 26.50 -3.31 -30.19
CA LYS A 53 27.79 -3.50 -30.88
C LYS A 53 28.71 -4.52 -30.20
N SER A 54 28.30 -5.11 -29.08
CA SER A 54 29.09 -6.13 -28.38
C SER A 54 28.97 -7.51 -29.04
N ASP A 55 29.99 -8.34 -28.87
CA ASP A 55 30.02 -9.69 -29.47
C ASP A 55 28.92 -10.59 -28.88
N LEU A 56 28.63 -10.44 -27.58
CA LEU A 56 27.62 -11.25 -26.86
C LEU A 56 26.19 -10.97 -27.37
N TYR A 57 25.88 -9.72 -27.66
CA TYR A 57 24.55 -9.29 -28.11
C TYR A 57 24.50 -9.02 -29.61
N SER A 58 25.43 -9.59 -30.37
CA SER A 58 25.47 -9.51 -31.84
C SER A 58 24.22 -10.12 -32.49
N ALA A 59 23.66 -11.20 -31.91
CA ALA A 59 22.42 -11.82 -32.34
C ALA A 59 21.18 -11.20 -31.68
N ASP A 60 20.13 -10.94 -32.46
CA ASP A 60 18.87 -10.38 -31.98
C ASP A 60 18.18 -11.23 -30.93
N ILE A 61 18.25 -12.55 -31.02
CA ILE A 61 17.63 -13.45 -30.05
C ILE A 61 18.31 -13.36 -28.67
N THR A 62 19.65 -13.28 -28.63
CA THR A 62 20.41 -13.15 -27.40
C THR A 62 20.15 -11.79 -26.75
N PHE A 63 20.15 -10.74 -27.58
CA PHE A 63 19.87 -9.40 -27.08
C PHE A 63 18.42 -9.27 -26.57
N ALA A 64 17.44 -9.85 -27.27
CA ALA A 64 16.06 -9.88 -26.84
C ALA A 64 15.87 -10.61 -25.51
N ASN A 65 16.56 -11.73 -25.29
CA ASN A 65 16.48 -12.46 -24.03
C ASN A 65 17.06 -11.66 -22.85
N PHE A 66 18.17 -10.97 -23.07
CA PHE A 66 18.71 -10.03 -22.09
C PHE A 66 17.71 -8.92 -21.76
N MET A 67 17.12 -8.29 -22.79
CA MET A 67 16.08 -7.26 -22.60
C MET A 67 14.87 -7.80 -21.82
N LYS A 68 14.43 -9.02 -22.10
CA LYS A 68 13.32 -9.66 -21.39
C LYS A 68 13.64 -9.78 -19.89
N ASN A 69 14.84 -10.22 -19.55
CA ASN A 69 15.29 -10.33 -18.17
C ASN A 69 15.31 -8.95 -17.47
N VAL A 70 15.81 -7.92 -18.16
CA VAL A 70 15.84 -6.54 -17.63
C VAL A 70 14.43 -6.03 -17.32
N PHE A 71 13.50 -6.13 -18.26
CA PHE A 71 12.13 -5.67 -18.06
C PHE A 71 11.39 -6.44 -16.96
N LEU A 72 11.62 -7.75 -16.84
CA LEU A 72 11.02 -8.58 -15.79
C LEU A 72 11.63 -8.32 -14.39
N SER A 73 12.89 -7.89 -14.32
CA SER A 73 13.59 -7.64 -13.06
C SER A 73 13.08 -6.42 -12.27
N VAL A 74 12.40 -5.48 -12.94
CA VAL A 74 11.93 -4.22 -12.33
C VAL A 74 10.51 -4.38 -11.79
N LYS A 75 10.29 -4.24 -10.48
CA LYS A 75 8.94 -4.30 -9.87
C LYS A 75 8.02 -3.20 -10.42
N ARG A 76 6.72 -3.48 -10.60
CA ARG A 76 5.75 -2.55 -11.22
C ARG A 76 5.62 -1.20 -10.54
N LYS A 77 5.77 -1.12 -9.22
CA LYS A 77 5.76 0.15 -8.48
C LYS A 77 6.82 1.16 -8.93
N TYR A 78 7.90 0.68 -9.56
CA TYR A 78 8.94 1.53 -10.16
C TYR A 78 8.70 1.79 -11.66
N ARG A 79 7.69 1.13 -12.26
CA ARG A 79 7.20 1.40 -13.62
C ARG A 79 6.05 2.43 -13.62
N MET A 80 5.21 2.41 -12.58
CA MET A 80 4.12 3.39 -12.41
C MET A 80 4.66 4.78 -12.07
N GLY A 81 4.24 5.80 -12.82
CA GLY A 81 4.64 7.20 -12.63
C GLY A 81 5.74 7.70 -13.58
N LEU A 82 6.12 6.88 -14.56
CA LEU A 82 7.15 7.18 -15.56
C LEU A 82 6.59 7.02 -16.99
N ASP A 83 5.44 7.65 -17.24
CA ASP A 83 4.74 7.59 -18.52
C ASP A 83 5.70 7.88 -19.69
N ASN A 84 5.69 6.99 -20.70
CA ASN A 84 6.45 7.09 -21.96
C ASN A 84 7.97 6.84 -21.89
N ARG A 85 8.54 6.30 -20.81
CA ARG A 85 9.97 5.94 -20.76
C ARG A 85 10.32 4.74 -21.63
N LEU A 86 9.49 3.69 -21.61
CA LEU A 86 9.71 2.52 -22.45
C LEU A 86 9.59 2.87 -23.94
N LYS A 87 8.71 3.82 -24.27
CA LYS A 87 8.62 4.40 -25.63
C LYS A 87 9.97 4.95 -26.11
N ARG A 88 10.74 5.65 -25.26
CA ARG A 88 12.07 6.16 -25.63
C ARG A 88 13.06 5.02 -25.90
N ALA A 89 13.10 4.00 -25.04
CA ALA A 89 13.94 2.83 -25.26
C ALA A 89 13.58 2.12 -26.58
N LEU A 90 12.28 1.95 -26.86
CA LEU A 90 11.78 1.37 -28.11
C LEU A 90 12.12 2.21 -29.34
N ALA A 91 12.09 3.54 -29.23
CA ALA A 91 12.53 4.43 -30.30
C ALA A 91 14.02 4.23 -30.63
N ILE A 92 14.87 4.14 -29.61
CA ILE A 92 16.30 3.86 -29.78
C ILE A 92 16.50 2.50 -30.45
N PHE A 93 15.77 1.46 -30.02
CA PHE A 93 15.85 0.14 -30.66
C PHE A 93 15.41 0.15 -32.13
N LYS A 94 14.44 1.00 -32.49
CA LYS A 94 13.99 1.18 -33.88
C LYS A 94 15.04 1.85 -34.77
N GLU A 95 15.88 2.68 -34.18
CA GLU A 95 16.99 3.39 -34.84
C GLU A 95 18.28 2.54 -34.91
N LEU A 96 18.32 1.36 -34.28
CA LEU A 96 19.46 0.45 -34.39
C LEU A 96 19.51 -0.18 -35.79
N ASP A 97 20.55 0.18 -36.54
CA ASP A 97 20.77 -0.29 -37.91
C ASP A 97 20.90 -1.83 -37.96
N GLY A 98 20.11 -2.46 -38.85
CA GLY A 98 20.10 -3.91 -39.06
C GLY A 98 19.49 -4.77 -37.94
N ARG A 99 18.87 -4.17 -36.90
CA ARG A 99 18.35 -4.90 -35.71
C ARG A 99 16.82 -4.99 -35.66
N HIS A 100 16.15 -5.13 -36.80
CA HIS A 100 14.67 -5.10 -36.86
C HIS A 100 14.00 -6.30 -36.17
N GLU A 101 14.68 -7.46 -36.10
CA GLU A 101 14.10 -8.66 -35.47
C GLU A 101 14.13 -8.58 -33.93
N LEU A 102 15.01 -7.76 -33.34
CA LEU A 102 15.01 -7.48 -31.90
C LEU A 102 13.65 -6.99 -31.40
N LEU A 103 13.04 -6.02 -32.10
CA LEU A 103 11.73 -5.48 -31.75
C LEU A 103 10.64 -6.55 -31.84
N ASN A 104 10.67 -7.39 -32.88
CA ASN A 104 9.74 -8.50 -33.03
C ASN A 104 9.82 -9.48 -31.85
N GLN A 105 11.03 -9.78 -31.39
CA GLN A 105 11.30 -10.74 -30.31
C GLN A 105 10.87 -10.23 -28.92
N ILE A 106 10.80 -8.91 -28.71
CA ILE A 106 10.38 -8.31 -27.44
C ILE A 106 8.93 -7.80 -27.46
N SER A 107 8.31 -7.67 -28.63
CA SER A 107 6.94 -7.14 -28.85
C SER A 107 5.90 -7.68 -27.85
N ILE A 108 5.84 -9.00 -27.66
CA ILE A 108 4.94 -9.67 -26.71
C ILE A 108 5.17 -9.18 -25.28
N LEU A 109 6.43 -9.06 -24.86
CA LEU A 109 6.74 -8.62 -23.52
C LEU A 109 6.33 -7.15 -23.33
N ILE A 110 6.54 -6.31 -24.34
CA ILE A 110 6.12 -4.90 -24.32
C ILE A 110 4.59 -4.81 -24.21
N LEU A 111 3.85 -5.59 -25.02
CA LEU A 111 2.38 -5.67 -24.93
C LEU A 111 1.92 -6.08 -23.54
N LYS A 112 2.62 -7.02 -22.88
CA LYS A 112 2.32 -7.45 -21.50
C LYS A 112 2.56 -6.34 -20.48
N ILE A 113 3.74 -5.71 -20.51
CA ILE A 113 4.19 -4.82 -19.43
C ILE A 113 3.69 -3.38 -19.57
N GLU A 114 3.51 -2.88 -20.80
CA GLU A 114 3.12 -1.49 -21.09
C GLU A 114 2.39 -1.37 -22.45
N PRO A 115 1.09 -1.74 -22.51
CA PRO A 115 0.29 -1.71 -23.73
C PRO A 115 0.28 -0.34 -24.44
N ASN A 116 0.34 0.76 -23.68
CA ASN A 116 0.37 2.11 -24.27
C ASN A 116 1.67 2.40 -25.04
N ALA A 117 2.83 2.01 -24.49
CA ALA A 117 4.09 2.10 -25.23
C ALA A 117 4.07 1.19 -26.46
N PHE A 118 3.45 0.01 -26.34
CA PHE A 118 3.21 -0.87 -27.48
C PHE A 118 2.42 -0.16 -28.60
N LYS A 119 1.30 0.52 -28.27
CA LYS A 119 0.48 1.27 -29.23
C LYS A 119 1.30 2.22 -30.10
N ILE A 120 2.14 2.99 -29.43
CA ILE A 120 2.82 4.13 -30.03
C ILE A 120 4.01 3.66 -30.84
N SER A 121 4.77 2.68 -30.32
CA SER A 121 6.01 2.24 -30.94
C SER A 121 5.81 1.24 -32.08
N TYR A 122 4.76 0.41 -32.00
CA TYR A 122 4.44 -0.60 -33.01
C TYR A 122 3.29 -0.17 -33.93
N GLN A 123 2.73 1.03 -33.71
CA GLN A 123 1.70 1.72 -34.49
C GLN A 123 0.87 0.79 -35.38
N PRO A 124 -0.18 0.14 -34.86
CA PRO A 124 -1.05 -0.65 -35.71
C PRO A 124 -1.64 0.29 -36.77
N CYS A 125 -1.41 0.00 -38.06
CA CYS A 125 -1.93 0.80 -39.18
C CYS A 125 -3.38 1.23 -38.93
N GLN A 126 -3.67 2.52 -39.10
CA GLN A 126 -5.05 3.01 -39.16
C GLN A 126 -5.72 2.35 -40.37
N LEU A 127 -6.65 1.44 -40.10
CA LEU A 127 -7.30 0.60 -41.10
C LEU A 127 -8.22 1.36 -42.09
N LEU A 128 -8.28 2.69 -42.11
CA LEU A 128 -9.41 3.39 -42.73
C LEU A 128 -9.15 4.74 -43.43
N GLU A 129 -7.92 5.27 -43.52
CA GLU A 129 -7.72 6.57 -44.21
C GLU A 129 -7.10 6.46 -45.62
N ASP A 130 -6.36 5.39 -45.92
CA ASP A 130 -5.60 5.28 -47.19
C ASP A 130 -5.98 4.08 -48.09
N GLU A 131 -7.00 3.27 -47.76
CA GLU A 131 -7.44 2.23 -48.69
C GLU A 131 -8.39 2.79 -49.77
N PRO A 132 -8.06 2.65 -51.07
CA PRO A 132 -8.94 3.07 -52.15
C PRO A 132 -10.24 2.27 -52.07
N GLU A 133 -11.36 2.97 -52.22
CA GLU A 133 -12.74 2.46 -52.22
C GLU A 133 -12.86 1.08 -52.90
N GLY A 134 -12.82 0.01 -52.10
CA GLY A 134 -12.85 -1.36 -52.61
C GLY A 134 -12.19 -2.35 -51.66
N LEU A 135 -12.88 -2.69 -50.56
CA LEU A 135 -12.48 -3.79 -49.66
C LEU A 135 -12.12 -5.05 -50.49
N PRO A 136 -10.89 -5.59 -50.37
CA PRO A 136 -10.55 -6.86 -50.99
C PRO A 136 -11.52 -7.93 -50.49
N THR A 137 -12.25 -8.57 -51.40
CA THR A 137 -13.19 -9.67 -51.12
C THR A 137 -12.48 -10.92 -50.60
N ASP A 138 -11.16 -11.02 -50.77
CA ASP A 138 -10.36 -12.15 -50.32
C ASP A 138 -9.88 -12.01 -48.87
N PHE A 139 -10.55 -12.77 -48.00
CA PHE A 139 -10.32 -12.83 -46.56
C PHE A 139 -8.93 -13.35 -46.15
N HIS A 140 -8.24 -14.10 -47.02
CA HIS A 140 -6.91 -14.65 -46.75
C HIS A 140 -5.87 -13.55 -46.50
N LEU A 141 -5.96 -12.44 -47.22
CA LEU A 141 -5.13 -11.25 -47.04
C LEU A 141 -5.37 -10.56 -45.68
N ARG A 142 -6.48 -10.86 -44.99
CA ARG A 142 -6.84 -10.24 -43.69
C ARG A 142 -6.36 -11.02 -42.47
N LEU A 143 -6.02 -12.30 -42.64
CA LEU A 143 -5.34 -13.13 -41.65
C LEU A 143 -3.82 -13.13 -41.82
N GLU A 144 -3.32 -12.60 -42.95
CA GLU A 144 -1.90 -12.39 -43.16
C GLU A 144 -1.33 -11.46 -42.08
N ARG A 145 -0.16 -11.84 -41.59
CA ARG A 145 0.53 -11.17 -40.50
C ARG A 145 1.56 -10.21 -41.07
N ASP A 146 1.62 -9.03 -40.50
CA ASP A 146 2.73 -8.11 -40.76
C ASP A 146 4.02 -8.59 -40.08
N SER A 147 5.11 -7.82 -40.26
CA SER A 147 6.40 -8.07 -39.62
C SER A 147 6.33 -8.11 -38.08
N PHE A 148 5.30 -7.51 -37.48
CA PHE A 148 5.05 -7.50 -36.03
C PHE A 148 4.05 -8.57 -35.59
N ARG A 149 3.68 -9.48 -36.49
CA ARG A 149 2.76 -10.60 -36.27
C ARG A 149 1.30 -10.20 -36.04
N PHE A 150 0.92 -8.98 -36.38
CA PHE A 150 -0.46 -8.49 -36.35
C PHE A 150 -1.18 -8.81 -37.67
N SER A 151 -2.36 -9.40 -37.56
CA SER A 151 -3.35 -9.44 -38.66
C SER A 151 -4.35 -8.28 -38.53
N CYS A 152 -5.20 -8.08 -39.54
CA CYS A 152 -6.24 -7.06 -39.49
C CYS A 152 -7.18 -7.23 -38.27
N PHE A 153 -7.42 -8.48 -37.84
CA PHE A 153 -8.16 -8.78 -36.61
C PHE A 153 -7.47 -8.22 -35.37
N HIS A 154 -6.17 -8.49 -35.22
CA HIS A 154 -5.41 -7.99 -34.09
C HIS A 154 -5.43 -6.45 -34.01
N ARG A 155 -5.40 -5.76 -35.15
CA ARG A 155 -5.44 -4.29 -35.21
C ARG A 155 -6.82 -3.72 -34.91
N ALA A 156 -7.89 -4.35 -35.39
CA ALA A 156 -9.26 -3.98 -35.02
C ALA A 156 -9.44 -4.08 -33.49
N ASP A 157 -8.84 -5.10 -32.90
CA ASP A 157 -8.84 -5.36 -31.47
C ASP A 157 -7.96 -4.40 -30.65
N THR A 158 -7.14 -3.54 -31.27
CA THR A 158 -6.35 -2.49 -30.56
C THR A 158 -7.02 -1.13 -30.44
N HIS A 159 -8.13 -0.88 -31.17
CA HIS A 159 -8.72 0.47 -31.22
C HIS A 159 -10.09 0.62 -30.54
N GLY A 160 -10.88 -0.46 -30.36
CA GLY A 160 -12.02 -0.52 -29.42
C GLY A 160 -13.18 0.48 -29.61
N GLY A 161 -13.13 1.35 -30.63
CA GLY A 161 -14.17 2.33 -30.93
C GLY A 161 -15.42 1.72 -31.56
N GLY A 162 -16.49 2.51 -31.65
CA GLY A 162 -17.78 2.06 -32.22
C GLY A 162 -17.64 1.49 -33.63
N GLU A 163 -16.94 2.19 -34.52
CA GLU A 163 -16.73 1.75 -35.91
C GLU A 163 -15.88 0.47 -36.03
N GLN A 164 -14.85 0.32 -35.19
CA GLN A 164 -13.98 -0.87 -35.19
C GLN A 164 -14.67 -2.08 -34.57
N THR A 165 -15.54 -1.86 -33.58
CA THR A 165 -16.36 -2.93 -33.01
C THR A 165 -17.42 -3.39 -34.01
N ASP A 166 -18.02 -2.47 -34.77
CA ASP A 166 -18.93 -2.79 -35.86
C ASP A 166 -18.22 -3.50 -37.02
N PHE A 167 -16.94 -3.19 -37.25
CA PHE A 167 -16.09 -3.91 -38.20
C PHE A 167 -15.82 -5.36 -37.75
N VAL A 168 -15.49 -5.57 -36.47
CA VAL A 168 -15.34 -6.92 -35.90
C VAL A 168 -16.68 -7.68 -35.96
N ASP A 169 -17.80 -7.03 -35.63
CA ASP A 169 -19.15 -7.62 -35.74
C ASP A 169 -19.48 -8.03 -37.19
N LYS A 170 -19.17 -7.18 -38.17
CA LYS A 170 -19.32 -7.49 -39.61
C LYS A 170 -18.42 -8.64 -40.04
N LEU A 171 -17.18 -8.73 -39.55
CA LEU A 171 -16.27 -9.83 -39.89
C LEU A 171 -16.74 -11.17 -39.30
N LEU A 172 -17.29 -11.16 -38.09
CA LEU A 172 -17.73 -12.37 -37.39
C LEU A 172 -19.12 -12.86 -37.85
N THR A 173 -19.83 -12.10 -38.69
CA THR A 173 -21.15 -12.43 -39.24
C THR A 173 -21.13 -12.92 -40.69
N VAL A 174 -19.98 -12.85 -41.39
CA VAL A 174 -19.78 -13.50 -42.70
C VAL A 174 -19.97 -15.01 -42.55
N ASP A 175 -20.47 -15.72 -43.56
CA ASP A 175 -20.70 -17.17 -43.49
C ASP A 175 -19.36 -17.95 -43.60
N TRP A 176 -18.99 -18.67 -42.55
CA TRP A 176 -17.70 -19.38 -42.46
C TRP A 176 -17.87 -20.85 -42.85
N THR A 177 -16.99 -21.37 -43.69
CA THR A 177 -16.80 -22.83 -43.77
C THR A 177 -16.29 -23.35 -42.41
N PRO A 178 -17.03 -24.24 -41.72
CA PRO A 178 -16.67 -24.71 -40.38
C PRO A 178 -15.33 -25.46 -40.38
N GLY A 179 -14.51 -25.28 -39.32
CA GLY A 179 -13.36 -26.13 -39.04
C GLY A 179 -11.99 -25.48 -39.22
N PRO A 180 -11.42 -25.36 -40.44
CA PRO A 180 -10.01 -24.99 -40.61
C PRO A 180 -9.69 -23.56 -40.17
N LYS A 181 -10.57 -22.60 -40.50
CA LYS A 181 -10.35 -21.16 -40.26
C LYS A 181 -10.58 -20.74 -38.81
N ALA A 182 -11.59 -21.32 -38.16
CA ALA A 182 -11.81 -21.13 -36.72
C ALA A 182 -10.72 -21.83 -35.89
N ASN A 183 -10.23 -22.99 -36.35
CA ASN A 183 -9.05 -23.62 -35.77
C ASN A 183 -7.86 -22.68 -35.87
N GLN A 184 -7.59 -22.06 -37.02
CA GLN A 184 -6.47 -21.11 -37.17
C GLN A 184 -6.51 -20.01 -36.11
N ILE A 185 -7.63 -19.29 -35.95
CA ILE A 185 -7.78 -18.24 -34.93
C ILE A 185 -7.58 -18.77 -33.50
N ALA A 186 -7.94 -20.03 -33.24
CA ALA A 186 -7.80 -20.67 -31.92
C ALA A 186 -6.44 -21.34 -31.67
N THR A 187 -5.75 -21.79 -32.72
CA THR A 187 -4.42 -22.46 -32.68
C THR A 187 -3.28 -21.48 -32.95
N GLU A 188 -3.58 -20.24 -33.32
CA GLU A 188 -2.64 -19.11 -33.33
C GLU A 188 -1.91 -18.93 -31.97
N SER A 189 -2.39 -19.59 -30.90
CA SER A 189 -1.77 -19.61 -29.56
C SER A 189 -0.74 -20.71 -29.33
N GLU A 190 -0.60 -21.70 -30.23
CA GLU A 190 0.28 -22.87 -30.03
C GLU A 190 1.79 -22.54 -30.18
N ASN A 191 2.13 -21.45 -30.87
CA ASN A 191 3.51 -20.93 -30.91
C ASN A 191 3.81 -20.05 -29.69
N TYR A 192 4.90 -20.34 -28.98
CA TYR A 192 5.37 -19.58 -27.79
C TYR A 192 5.58 -18.08 -28.06
N TYR A 193 5.65 -17.66 -29.33
CA TYR A 193 5.90 -16.28 -29.74
C TYR A 193 4.74 -15.62 -30.49
N ASP A 194 3.55 -16.21 -30.49
CA ASP A 194 2.36 -15.65 -31.14
C ASP A 194 1.29 -15.26 -30.11
N PHE A 195 0.49 -14.24 -30.44
CA PHE A 195 -0.67 -13.81 -29.68
C PHE A 195 -1.92 -14.00 -30.56
N THR A 196 -3.07 -14.22 -29.93
CA THR A 196 -4.36 -14.36 -30.63
C THR A 196 -5.08 -13.01 -30.65
N PRO A 197 -6.07 -12.82 -31.54
CA PRO A 197 -6.94 -11.63 -31.50
C PRO A 197 -7.57 -11.45 -30.12
N PHE A 198 -8.01 -12.56 -29.51
CA PHE A 198 -8.51 -12.57 -28.14
C PHE A 198 -7.48 -12.07 -27.11
N TYR A 199 -6.19 -12.45 -27.26
CA TYR A 199 -5.12 -11.97 -26.38
C TYR A 199 -4.99 -10.45 -26.45
N VAL A 200 -5.03 -9.89 -27.66
CA VAL A 200 -4.92 -8.45 -27.86
C VAL A 200 -6.16 -7.78 -27.29
N ALA A 201 -7.36 -8.17 -27.70
CA ALA A 201 -8.60 -7.61 -27.16
C ALA A 201 -8.66 -7.64 -25.61
N ALA A 202 -8.19 -8.73 -24.99
CA ALA A 202 -8.11 -8.87 -23.54
C ALA A 202 -7.06 -7.95 -22.90
N THR A 203 -5.91 -7.77 -23.55
CA THR A 203 -4.83 -6.87 -23.09
C THR A 203 -5.26 -5.41 -23.11
N TRP A 204 -6.12 -5.05 -24.06
CA TRP A 204 -6.63 -3.70 -24.29
C TRP A 204 -7.98 -3.42 -23.62
N GLY A 205 -8.57 -4.42 -22.94
CA GLY A 205 -9.84 -4.26 -22.21
C GLY A 205 -11.08 -4.12 -23.10
N HIS A 206 -11.04 -4.59 -24.35
CA HIS A 206 -12.14 -4.46 -25.30
C HIS A 206 -13.20 -5.55 -25.11
N GLU A 207 -14.10 -5.33 -24.16
CA GLU A 207 -15.12 -6.28 -23.68
C GLU A 207 -15.99 -6.86 -24.81
N LYS A 208 -16.60 -5.99 -25.63
CA LYS A 208 -17.52 -6.41 -26.70
C LYS A 208 -16.82 -7.32 -27.73
N ILE A 209 -15.58 -6.98 -28.09
CA ILE A 209 -14.74 -7.75 -29.01
C ILE A 209 -14.41 -9.14 -28.44
N CYS A 210 -13.96 -9.23 -27.19
CA CYS A 210 -13.71 -10.51 -26.52
C CYS A 210 -14.94 -11.42 -26.50
N CYS A 211 -16.12 -10.87 -26.19
CA CYS A 211 -17.38 -11.61 -26.18
C CYS A 211 -17.74 -12.15 -27.57
N ASN A 212 -17.59 -11.31 -28.59
CA ASN A 212 -17.90 -11.69 -29.97
C ASN A 212 -16.96 -12.79 -30.47
N LEU A 213 -15.66 -12.68 -30.18
CA LEU A 213 -14.66 -13.71 -30.51
C LEU A 213 -14.98 -15.04 -29.81
N LEU A 214 -15.35 -15.03 -28.53
CA LEU A 214 -15.72 -16.27 -27.82
C LEU A 214 -17.00 -16.91 -28.37
N ALA A 215 -18.02 -16.10 -28.67
CA ALA A 215 -19.26 -16.58 -29.26
C ALA A 215 -19.02 -17.19 -30.65
N PHE A 216 -18.18 -16.54 -31.44
CA PHE A 216 -17.74 -17.02 -32.75
C PHE A 216 -16.98 -18.37 -32.63
N LEU A 217 -15.95 -18.44 -31.80
CA LEU A 217 -15.15 -19.65 -31.62
C LEU A 217 -16.02 -20.82 -31.11
N LYS A 218 -16.96 -20.56 -30.20
CA LYS A 218 -17.91 -21.57 -29.71
C LYS A 218 -18.81 -22.14 -30.82
N ARG A 219 -19.18 -21.31 -31.80
CA ARG A 219 -20.07 -21.71 -32.90
C ARG A 219 -19.34 -22.56 -33.96
N HIS A 220 -18.07 -22.27 -34.21
CA HIS A 220 -17.34 -22.83 -35.36
C HIS A 220 -16.27 -23.87 -35.01
N LEU A 221 -15.93 -24.05 -33.73
CA LEU A 221 -15.00 -25.09 -33.29
C LEU A 221 -15.73 -26.34 -32.78
N PRO A 222 -15.17 -27.54 -33.00
CA PRO A 222 -15.61 -28.74 -32.29
C PRO A 222 -15.55 -28.52 -30.78
N VAL A 223 -16.54 -29.04 -30.05
CA VAL A 223 -16.67 -28.84 -28.59
C VAL A 223 -15.37 -29.19 -27.84
N ASN A 224 -14.68 -30.25 -28.25
CA ASN A 224 -13.43 -30.68 -27.62
C ASN A 224 -12.27 -29.71 -27.91
N THR A 225 -12.19 -29.16 -29.13
CA THR A 225 -11.15 -28.18 -29.52
C THR A 225 -11.38 -26.83 -28.83
N PHE A 226 -12.63 -26.36 -28.80
CA PHE A 226 -13.00 -25.16 -28.05
C PHE A 226 -12.67 -25.31 -26.57
N LYS A 227 -13.05 -26.45 -25.95
CA LYS A 227 -12.72 -26.75 -24.55
C LYS A 227 -11.21 -26.82 -24.30
N LYS A 228 -10.45 -27.44 -25.20
CA LYS A 228 -8.97 -27.49 -25.12
C LYS A 228 -8.40 -26.06 -25.15
N GLY A 229 -8.79 -25.23 -26.12
CA GLY A 229 -8.28 -23.86 -26.22
C GLY A 229 -8.69 -22.92 -25.08
N LEU A 230 -9.78 -23.22 -24.35
CA LEU A 230 -10.12 -22.51 -23.11
C LEU A 230 -9.25 -22.91 -21.91
N THR A 231 -8.75 -24.15 -21.87
CA THR A 231 -8.20 -24.77 -20.65
C THR A 231 -6.73 -25.16 -20.72
N ASP A 232 -6.15 -25.25 -21.91
CA ASP A 232 -4.73 -25.54 -22.13
C ASP A 232 -3.86 -24.39 -21.62
N ILE A 233 -2.66 -24.67 -21.12
CA ILE A 233 -1.74 -23.66 -20.55
C ILE A 233 -1.37 -22.58 -21.58
N ASN A 234 -1.34 -22.98 -22.86
CA ASN A 234 -1.11 -22.11 -24.01
C ASN A 234 -2.40 -21.80 -24.77
N GLY A 235 -3.57 -22.06 -24.19
CA GLY A 235 -4.87 -21.81 -24.81
C GLY A 235 -5.17 -20.32 -24.98
N PHE A 236 -6.05 -19.99 -25.93
CA PHE A 236 -6.39 -18.61 -26.29
C PHE A 236 -7.04 -17.80 -25.15
N VAL A 237 -7.53 -18.45 -24.08
CA VAL A 237 -7.99 -17.78 -22.85
C VAL A 237 -6.94 -17.85 -21.74
N HIS A 238 -6.41 -19.04 -21.45
CA HIS A 238 -5.50 -19.25 -20.32
C HIS A 238 -4.21 -18.43 -20.40
N ARG A 239 -3.59 -18.37 -21.58
CA ARG A 239 -2.32 -17.67 -21.79
C ARG A 239 -2.42 -16.16 -21.57
N PRO A 240 -3.40 -15.44 -22.17
CA PRO A 240 -3.62 -14.03 -21.81
C PRO A 240 -3.88 -13.82 -20.31
N LEU A 241 -4.65 -14.72 -19.67
CA LEU A 241 -4.87 -14.67 -18.22
C LEU A 241 -3.60 -14.86 -17.40
N SER A 242 -2.74 -15.82 -17.74
CA SER A 242 -1.48 -16.09 -17.04
C SER A 242 -0.49 -14.93 -17.21
N ASP A 243 -0.41 -14.35 -18.40
CA ASP A 243 0.50 -13.26 -18.72
C ASP A 243 0.07 -11.91 -18.11
N ALA A 244 -1.24 -11.67 -18.01
CA ALA A 244 -1.82 -10.54 -17.28
C ALA A 244 -1.34 -10.48 -15.83
N ILE A 245 -1.28 -11.65 -15.20
CA ILE A 245 -0.94 -11.83 -13.79
C ILE A 245 0.57 -11.69 -13.59
N ALA A 246 1.36 -12.35 -14.43
CA ALA A 246 2.83 -12.31 -14.36
C ALA A 246 3.40 -10.90 -14.63
N SER A 247 2.70 -10.07 -15.40
CA SER A 247 3.11 -8.69 -15.71
C SER A 247 2.71 -7.68 -14.62
N GLU A 248 1.98 -8.12 -13.60
CA GLU A 248 1.32 -7.28 -12.58
C GLU A 248 0.39 -6.21 -13.19
N ASN A 249 0.00 -6.28 -14.47
CA ASN A 249 -0.70 -5.21 -15.17
C ASN A 249 -2.17 -5.13 -14.74
N THR A 250 -2.55 -4.16 -13.89
CA THR A 250 -3.92 -3.95 -13.36
C THR A 250 -4.97 -3.69 -14.43
N GLU A 251 -4.62 -3.25 -15.65
CA GLU A 251 -5.61 -3.18 -16.72
C GLU A 251 -5.99 -4.60 -17.19
N ILE A 252 -5.03 -5.51 -17.31
CA ILE A 252 -5.31 -6.92 -17.67
C ILE A 252 -5.74 -7.76 -16.45
N ASP A 253 -5.26 -7.42 -15.24
CA ASP A 253 -5.52 -8.11 -13.98
C ASP A 253 -6.87 -7.69 -13.34
N CYS A 254 -7.24 -6.40 -13.39
CA CYS A 254 -8.57 -5.96 -12.94
C CYS A 254 -9.65 -6.09 -14.02
N TYR A 255 -9.33 -6.03 -15.33
CA TYR A 255 -10.32 -6.18 -16.39
C TYR A 255 -10.37 -7.59 -17.01
N GLY A 256 -9.26 -8.29 -17.22
CA GLY A 256 -9.27 -9.63 -17.82
C GLY A 256 -9.89 -10.72 -16.93
N GLN A 257 -9.47 -10.83 -15.66
CA GLN A 257 -9.94 -11.89 -14.74
C GLN A 257 -11.35 -11.66 -14.22
N ALA A 258 -11.61 -10.45 -13.73
CA ALA A 258 -12.92 -10.08 -13.23
C ALA A 258 -13.98 -10.09 -14.33
N TYR A 259 -13.66 -9.67 -15.57
CA TYR A 259 -14.66 -9.57 -16.64
C TYR A 259 -14.82 -10.85 -17.46
N ALA A 260 -13.76 -11.64 -17.65
CA ALA A 260 -13.92 -13.00 -18.15
C ALA A 260 -14.85 -13.79 -17.21
N LEU A 261 -14.66 -13.69 -15.88
CA LEU A 261 -15.55 -14.34 -14.92
C LEU A 261 -16.93 -13.68 -14.79
N LYS A 262 -17.04 -12.35 -14.92
CA LYS A 262 -18.32 -11.61 -14.92
C LYS A 262 -19.20 -11.99 -16.11
N ASN A 263 -18.60 -12.29 -17.28
CA ASN A 263 -19.31 -12.54 -18.54
C ASN A 263 -19.34 -14.01 -18.95
N VAL A 264 -18.64 -14.90 -18.26
CA VAL A 264 -18.87 -16.35 -18.37
C VAL A 264 -20.26 -16.63 -17.78
N ASN A 265 -21.23 -16.87 -18.65
CA ASN A 265 -22.57 -17.27 -18.23
C ASN A 265 -22.53 -18.59 -17.44
N VAL A 266 -23.55 -18.82 -16.62
CA VAL A 266 -23.65 -19.98 -15.71
C VAL A 266 -23.39 -21.29 -16.45
N THR A 267 -23.93 -21.45 -17.66
CA THR A 267 -23.76 -22.66 -18.47
C THR A 267 -22.30 -22.91 -18.86
N THR A 268 -21.58 -21.86 -19.24
CA THR A 268 -20.16 -21.94 -19.61
C THR A 268 -19.29 -22.20 -18.38
N LEU A 269 -19.58 -21.53 -17.25
CA LEU A 269 -18.89 -21.79 -15.99
C LEU A 269 -19.08 -23.24 -15.54
N GLN A 270 -20.31 -23.74 -15.56
CA GLN A 270 -20.62 -25.13 -15.20
C GLN A 270 -19.95 -26.13 -16.16
N GLY A 271 -19.89 -25.81 -17.45
CA GLY A 271 -19.12 -26.59 -18.43
C GLY A 271 -17.63 -26.67 -18.09
N LEU A 272 -17.02 -25.57 -17.66
CA LEU A 272 -15.62 -25.51 -17.26
C LEU A 272 -15.36 -26.28 -15.95
N LEU A 273 -16.20 -26.08 -14.94
CA LEU A 273 -16.10 -26.76 -13.64
C LEU A 273 -16.28 -28.27 -13.75
N SER A 274 -17.19 -28.74 -14.62
CA SER A 274 -17.46 -30.16 -14.84
C SER A 274 -16.32 -30.92 -15.54
N PHE A 275 -15.49 -30.22 -16.32
CA PHE A 275 -14.44 -30.86 -17.12
C PHE A 275 -13.13 -31.05 -16.35
N LYS A 276 -12.68 -30.03 -15.60
CA LYS A 276 -11.43 -30.08 -14.83
C LYS A 276 -11.63 -30.40 -13.34
N GLY A 277 -12.86 -30.28 -12.84
CA GLY A 277 -13.14 -30.29 -11.41
C GLY A 277 -13.10 -28.89 -10.82
N SER A 278 -13.98 -28.61 -9.86
CA SER A 278 -14.05 -27.28 -9.23
C SER A 278 -12.84 -26.99 -8.35
N ASP A 279 -12.14 -28.02 -7.87
CA ASP A 279 -10.97 -27.93 -7.01
C ASP A 279 -9.71 -27.52 -7.80
N ASP A 280 -9.42 -28.12 -8.95
CA ASP A 280 -8.31 -27.73 -9.83
C ASP A 280 -8.47 -26.28 -10.26
N TRP A 281 -9.71 -25.90 -10.61
CA TRP A 281 -10.04 -24.55 -11.00
C TRP A 281 -9.84 -23.55 -9.86
N THR A 282 -10.33 -23.86 -8.66
CA THR A 282 -10.15 -23.04 -7.45
C THR A 282 -8.66 -22.89 -7.11
N LYS A 283 -7.89 -23.99 -7.11
CA LYS A 283 -6.44 -23.99 -6.85
C LYS A 283 -5.71 -23.10 -7.84
N ARG A 284 -6.01 -23.17 -9.13
CA ARG A 284 -5.37 -22.34 -10.16
C ARG A 284 -5.54 -20.86 -9.87
N PHE A 285 -6.77 -20.39 -9.64
CA PHE A 285 -7.03 -18.97 -9.35
C PHE A 285 -6.34 -18.50 -8.07
N LEU A 286 -6.28 -19.35 -7.05
CA LEU A 286 -5.64 -18.98 -5.80
C LEU A 286 -4.10 -19.14 -5.84
N ASN A 287 -3.55 -20.01 -6.70
CA ASN A 287 -2.11 -20.15 -6.98
C ASN A 287 -1.53 -18.89 -7.63
N LEU A 288 -2.36 -18.16 -8.37
CA LEU A 288 -1.99 -16.93 -9.06
C LEU A 288 -1.80 -15.72 -8.11
N GLY A 289 -2.26 -15.85 -6.86
CA GLY A 289 -2.14 -14.81 -5.84
C GLY A 289 -3.42 -14.68 -5.03
N VAL A 290 -3.33 -14.94 -3.73
CA VAL A 290 -4.50 -14.93 -2.83
C VAL A 290 -5.16 -13.54 -2.75
N TYR A 291 -4.38 -12.47 -2.94
CA TYR A 291 -4.84 -11.08 -2.93
C TYR A 291 -5.80 -10.70 -4.07
N ASN A 292 -5.72 -11.39 -5.22
CA ASN A 292 -6.54 -11.07 -6.40
C ASN A 292 -7.48 -12.23 -6.77
N GLY A 293 -7.01 -13.47 -6.63
CA GLY A 293 -7.76 -14.67 -6.96
C GLY A 293 -8.96 -14.87 -6.05
N PHE A 294 -8.79 -14.74 -4.72
CA PHE A 294 -9.88 -14.99 -3.77
C PHE A 294 -11.06 -14.00 -3.94
N PRO A 295 -10.85 -12.66 -4.01
CA PRO A 295 -11.93 -11.71 -4.29
C PRO A 295 -12.67 -11.98 -5.59
N SER A 296 -11.94 -12.36 -6.64
CA SER A 296 -12.51 -12.60 -7.96
C SER A 296 -13.42 -13.82 -7.95
N LEU A 297 -12.98 -14.91 -7.30
CA LEU A 297 -13.80 -16.10 -7.09
C LEU A 297 -15.05 -15.78 -6.26
N VAL A 298 -14.87 -15.05 -5.16
CA VAL A 298 -15.98 -14.66 -4.26
C VAL A 298 -17.00 -13.79 -4.98
N LYS A 299 -16.55 -12.81 -5.76
CA LYS A 299 -17.41 -11.82 -6.39
C LYS A 299 -18.14 -12.38 -7.61
N TYR A 300 -17.48 -13.19 -8.43
CA TYR A 300 -18.00 -13.55 -9.75
C TYR A 300 -18.39 -15.02 -9.90
N CYS A 301 -17.91 -15.92 -9.03
CA CYS A 301 -18.06 -17.36 -9.26
C CYS A 301 -18.94 -18.06 -8.22
N LEU A 302 -18.76 -17.73 -6.93
CA LEU A 302 -19.41 -18.46 -5.84
C LEU A 302 -20.94 -18.50 -5.92
N ALA A 303 -21.57 -17.44 -6.43
CA ALA A 303 -23.03 -17.40 -6.58
C ALA A 303 -23.57 -18.46 -7.55
N PHE A 304 -22.72 -18.98 -8.43
CA PHE A 304 -23.09 -19.95 -9.46
C PHE A 304 -22.68 -21.38 -9.13
N PHE A 305 -21.97 -21.59 -8.02
CA PHE A 305 -21.54 -22.92 -7.61
C PHE A 305 -22.74 -23.70 -7.07
N SER A 306 -22.84 -24.97 -7.44
CA SER A 306 -23.74 -25.90 -6.77
C SER A 306 -23.31 -26.10 -5.31
N GLN A 307 -24.17 -26.68 -4.49
CA GLN A 307 -23.85 -26.95 -3.09
C GLN A 307 -22.60 -27.85 -2.95
N ASP A 308 -22.45 -28.86 -3.82
CA ASP A 308 -21.27 -29.73 -3.86
C ASP A 308 -20.00 -28.99 -4.30
N GLN A 309 -20.12 -28.09 -5.28
CA GLN A 309 -18.99 -27.26 -5.74
C GLN A 309 -18.57 -26.26 -4.66
N LEU A 310 -19.52 -25.69 -3.90
CA LEU A 310 -19.22 -24.85 -2.75
C LEU A 310 -18.53 -25.64 -1.64
N LEU A 311 -18.95 -26.88 -1.39
CA LEU A 311 -18.30 -27.76 -0.45
C LEU A 311 -16.86 -28.09 -0.89
N GLN A 312 -16.66 -28.41 -2.17
CA GLN A 312 -15.33 -28.63 -2.76
C GLN A 312 -14.46 -27.37 -2.68
N PHE A 313 -15.02 -26.19 -2.92
CA PHE A 313 -14.34 -24.92 -2.77
C PHE A 313 -13.84 -24.72 -1.32
N VAL A 314 -14.73 -24.86 -0.32
CA VAL A 314 -14.36 -24.74 1.10
C VAL A 314 -13.26 -25.74 1.46
N ASN A 315 -13.42 -27.00 1.06
CA ASN A 315 -12.41 -28.03 1.29
C ASN A 315 -11.06 -27.66 0.64
N THR A 316 -11.08 -27.14 -0.58
CA THR A 316 -9.89 -26.72 -1.31
C THR A 316 -9.18 -25.57 -0.60
N ILE A 317 -9.90 -24.53 -0.20
CA ILE A 317 -9.26 -23.36 0.44
C ILE A 317 -8.72 -23.69 1.84
N THR A 318 -9.34 -24.63 2.55
CA THR A 318 -8.86 -25.14 3.84
C THR A 318 -7.78 -26.22 3.70
N SER A 319 -7.48 -26.69 2.49
CA SER A 319 -6.43 -27.69 2.30
C SER A 319 -5.05 -27.02 2.22
N LYS A 320 -4.09 -27.58 2.97
CA LYS A 320 -2.70 -27.09 2.97
C LYS A 320 -1.91 -27.54 1.74
N GLY A 321 -2.08 -28.80 1.31
CA GLY A 321 -1.25 -29.40 0.24
C GLY A 321 0.25 -29.29 0.56
N ASP A 322 1.07 -28.99 -0.44
CA ASP A 322 2.53 -28.79 -0.31
C ASP A 322 2.94 -27.37 0.13
N ARG A 323 1.97 -26.52 0.51
CA ARG A 323 2.22 -25.11 0.83
C ARG A 323 2.59 -24.93 2.30
N LYS A 324 3.29 -23.83 2.62
CA LYS A 324 3.54 -23.42 4.01
C LYS A 324 2.23 -23.19 4.77
N TYR A 325 1.23 -22.60 4.09
CA TYR A 325 -0.11 -22.31 4.61
C TYR A 325 -1.18 -22.69 3.57
N SER A 326 -2.38 -23.07 4.01
CA SER A 326 -3.55 -23.17 3.13
C SER A 326 -3.87 -21.82 2.47
N TYR A 327 -4.72 -21.87 1.46
CA TYR A 327 -5.24 -20.66 0.86
C TYR A 327 -6.04 -19.83 1.86
N TRP A 328 -6.86 -20.47 2.69
CA TRP A 328 -7.64 -19.77 3.72
C TRP A 328 -6.73 -19.09 4.74
N GLY A 329 -5.64 -19.77 5.13
CA GLY A 329 -4.64 -19.16 5.99
C GLY A 329 -3.94 -17.97 5.38
N SER A 330 -3.61 -18.07 4.10
CA SER A 330 -3.05 -16.97 3.32
C SER A 330 -4.04 -15.79 3.17
N VAL A 331 -5.35 -16.06 3.06
CA VAL A 331 -6.39 -15.02 3.04
C VAL A 331 -6.43 -14.27 4.36
N GLY A 332 -6.34 -14.98 5.49
CA GLY A 332 -6.29 -14.35 6.81
C GLY A 332 -5.04 -13.47 6.99
N PHE A 333 -3.87 -14.00 6.66
CA PHE A 333 -2.63 -13.23 6.67
C PHE A 333 -2.73 -11.98 5.81
N ALA A 334 -3.24 -12.10 4.58
CA ALA A 334 -3.46 -10.99 3.67
C ALA A 334 -4.39 -9.91 4.26
N ALA A 335 -5.47 -10.33 4.92
CA ALA A 335 -6.42 -9.43 5.56
C ALA A 335 -5.77 -8.64 6.70
N ASN A 336 -4.96 -9.30 7.56
CA ASN A 336 -4.33 -8.66 8.73
C ASN A 336 -3.13 -7.77 8.40
N VAL A 337 -2.36 -8.05 7.34
CA VAL A 337 -1.20 -7.22 6.97
C VAL A 337 -1.64 -5.87 6.36
N GLY A 338 -2.95 -5.61 6.24
CA GLY A 338 -3.49 -4.31 5.87
C GLY A 338 -2.96 -3.84 4.52
N ASN A 339 -2.86 -4.75 3.54
CA ASN A 339 -2.60 -4.33 2.18
C ASN A 339 -3.71 -3.33 1.80
N LYS A 340 -3.40 -2.17 1.22
CA LYS A 340 -4.40 -1.11 0.95
C LYS A 340 -5.56 -1.61 0.06
N THR A 341 -5.37 -2.73 -0.62
CA THR A 341 -6.35 -3.43 -1.46
C THR A 341 -7.18 -4.49 -0.74
N PHE A 342 -6.80 -4.91 0.49
CA PHE A 342 -7.30 -6.11 1.17
C PHE A 342 -7.21 -6.00 2.70
N GLY A 343 -7.87 -5.00 3.30
CA GLY A 343 -7.90 -4.87 4.75
C GLY A 343 -8.86 -5.85 5.44
N ILE A 344 -8.68 -6.05 6.74
CA ILE A 344 -9.58 -6.80 7.65
C ILE A 344 -11.06 -6.36 7.52
N GLY A 345 -11.30 -5.10 7.19
CA GLY A 345 -12.62 -4.52 6.94
C GLY A 345 -13.20 -4.83 5.55
N ASP A 346 -12.54 -5.67 4.76
CA ASP A 346 -13.00 -6.00 3.42
C ASP A 346 -14.35 -6.72 3.48
N LEU A 347 -15.39 -5.99 3.07
CA LEU A 347 -16.77 -6.47 2.92
C LEU A 347 -16.85 -7.78 2.12
N ARG A 348 -15.84 -8.11 1.30
CA ARG A 348 -15.79 -9.35 0.51
C ARG A 348 -15.59 -10.60 1.38
N ILE A 349 -14.70 -10.61 2.37
CA ILE A 349 -14.55 -11.75 3.30
C ILE A 349 -15.85 -11.92 4.10
N LEU A 350 -16.41 -10.81 4.59
CA LEU A 350 -17.67 -10.84 5.34
C LEU A 350 -18.84 -11.36 4.48
N LYS A 351 -18.94 -10.92 3.22
CA LYS A 351 -19.94 -11.40 2.25
C LYS A 351 -19.75 -12.88 1.93
N PHE A 352 -18.51 -13.31 1.70
CA PHE A 352 -18.17 -14.71 1.48
C PHE A 352 -18.65 -15.59 2.64
N LEU A 353 -18.29 -15.22 3.86
CA LEU A 353 -18.61 -15.99 5.04
C LEU A 353 -20.12 -16.05 5.31
N LYS A 354 -20.84 -14.93 5.17
CA LYS A 354 -22.31 -14.91 5.24
C LYS A 354 -22.93 -15.81 4.17
N PHE A 355 -22.38 -15.79 2.97
CA PHE A 355 -22.86 -16.62 1.86
C PHE A 355 -22.65 -18.13 2.14
N ILE A 356 -21.45 -18.53 2.58
CA ILE A 356 -21.16 -19.92 2.96
C ILE A 356 -22.05 -20.38 4.11
N SER A 357 -22.25 -19.53 5.12
CA SER A 357 -23.14 -19.84 6.24
C SER A 357 -24.57 -20.09 5.79
N LYS A 358 -25.09 -19.27 4.86
CA LYS A 358 -26.43 -19.44 4.29
C LYS A 358 -26.55 -20.71 3.43
N GLN A 359 -25.53 -21.04 2.63
CA GLN A 359 -25.62 -22.11 1.61
C GLN A 359 -25.19 -23.49 2.12
N LEU A 360 -24.16 -23.56 2.97
CA LEU A 360 -23.58 -24.81 3.47
C LEU A 360 -23.88 -25.07 4.95
N GLY A 361 -24.51 -24.10 5.62
CA GLY A 361 -24.91 -24.20 7.01
C GLY A 361 -23.77 -24.05 8.02
N GLU A 362 -24.13 -24.37 9.26
CA GLU A 362 -23.31 -24.11 10.44
C GLU A 362 -22.01 -24.91 10.46
N THR A 363 -22.04 -26.17 10.02
CA THR A 363 -20.89 -27.09 10.04
C THR A 363 -19.71 -26.55 9.23
N MET A 364 -19.95 -26.05 8.02
CA MET A 364 -18.88 -25.52 7.17
C MET A 364 -18.41 -24.14 7.63
N THR A 365 -19.32 -23.35 8.20
CA THR A 365 -18.94 -22.07 8.84
C THR A 365 -18.00 -22.31 10.02
N MET A 366 -18.30 -23.31 10.85
CA MET A 366 -17.42 -23.72 11.95
C MET A 366 -16.09 -24.25 11.42
N LYS A 367 -16.07 -25.02 10.32
CA LYS A 367 -14.82 -25.49 9.71
C LYS A 367 -13.90 -24.32 9.31
N LEU A 368 -14.44 -23.25 8.72
CA LEU A 368 -13.65 -22.07 8.35
C LEU A 368 -13.18 -21.24 9.55
N LEU A 369 -14.03 -21.15 10.59
CA LEU A 369 -13.73 -20.45 11.85
C LEU A 369 -12.66 -21.15 12.69
N LEU A 370 -12.72 -22.48 12.68
CA LEU A 370 -11.88 -23.37 13.48
C LEU A 370 -10.76 -23.99 12.64
N HIS A 371 -10.44 -23.38 11.50
CA HIS A 371 -9.38 -23.85 10.63
C HIS A 371 -8.04 -23.55 11.28
N ASP A 372 -7.36 -24.61 11.74
CA ASP A 372 -6.08 -24.54 12.42
C ASP A 372 -4.91 -24.85 11.48
N GLU A 373 -3.94 -23.95 11.42
CA GLU A 373 -2.67 -24.19 10.72
C GLU A 373 -1.46 -23.69 11.52
N GLY A 374 -1.50 -23.75 12.85
CA GLY A 374 -0.46 -23.16 13.69
C GLY A 374 -0.49 -21.63 13.51
N ASP A 375 0.64 -21.01 13.15
CA ASP A 375 0.90 -19.56 13.01
C ASP A 375 -0.25 -18.66 12.53
N VAL A 376 -1.16 -19.22 11.74
CA VAL A 376 -2.21 -18.56 10.95
C VAL A 376 -3.43 -18.12 11.78
N TYR A 377 -3.72 -18.78 12.91
CA TYR A 377 -4.92 -18.50 13.71
C TYR A 377 -5.03 -17.06 14.20
N SER A 378 -3.89 -16.50 14.57
CA SER A 378 -3.74 -15.12 15.03
C SER A 378 -3.90 -14.09 13.91
N TYR A 379 -3.61 -14.46 12.66
CA TYR A 379 -3.75 -13.57 11.53
C TYR A 379 -5.17 -13.56 10.93
N ILE A 380 -5.94 -14.64 11.08
CA ILE A 380 -7.23 -14.78 10.38
C ILE A 380 -8.36 -13.97 11.03
N LEU A 381 -8.28 -13.62 12.32
CA LEU A 381 -9.48 -13.23 13.05
C LEU A 381 -9.33 -11.95 13.84
N SER A 382 -9.70 -10.84 13.19
CA SER A 382 -10.17 -9.70 13.97
C SER A 382 -11.39 -10.09 14.79
N GLN A 383 -11.52 -9.49 15.98
CA GLN A 383 -12.71 -9.65 16.82
C GLN A 383 -14.01 -9.39 16.02
N SER A 384 -13.96 -8.50 15.03
CA SER A 384 -15.04 -8.23 14.09
C SER A 384 -15.45 -9.46 13.27
N LEU A 385 -14.49 -10.22 12.73
CA LEU A 385 -14.76 -11.45 11.99
C LEU A 385 -15.38 -12.52 12.89
N VAL A 386 -14.85 -12.70 14.10
CA VAL A 386 -15.38 -13.64 15.10
C VAL A 386 -16.81 -13.29 15.47
N ASN A 387 -17.08 -12.00 15.73
CA ASN A 387 -18.41 -11.53 16.12
C ASN A 387 -19.44 -11.73 15.00
N ILE A 388 -19.09 -11.34 13.76
CA ILE A 388 -20.00 -11.45 12.61
C ILE A 388 -20.31 -12.91 12.28
N LEU A 389 -19.30 -13.77 12.35
CA LEU A 389 -19.47 -15.19 12.09
C LEU A 389 -20.24 -15.89 13.20
N SER A 390 -19.91 -15.58 14.45
CA SER A 390 -20.61 -16.12 15.61
C SER A 390 -22.09 -15.79 15.53
N ASN A 391 -22.48 -14.59 15.06
CA ASN A 391 -23.89 -14.22 14.92
C ASN A 391 -24.72 -15.15 14.04
N ASN A 392 -24.11 -15.85 13.08
CA ASN A 392 -24.80 -16.81 12.20
C ASN A 392 -24.77 -18.26 12.71
N LEU A 393 -24.15 -18.51 13.87
CA LEU A 393 -24.11 -19.84 14.49
C LEU A 393 -25.28 -20.02 15.47
N SER A 394 -25.70 -21.26 15.66
CA SER A 394 -26.59 -21.63 16.76
C SER A 394 -25.95 -21.31 18.10
N LYS A 395 -26.74 -21.29 19.19
CA LYS A 395 -26.19 -21.11 20.54
C LYS A 395 -25.09 -22.13 20.85
N LYS A 396 -25.30 -23.39 20.44
CA LYS A 396 -24.33 -24.48 20.60
C LYS A 396 -23.06 -24.26 19.78
N GLY A 397 -23.17 -23.76 18.54
CA GLY A 397 -22.01 -23.42 17.72
C GLY A 397 -21.21 -22.26 18.29
N LYS A 398 -21.88 -21.19 18.75
CA LYS A 398 -21.24 -20.06 19.44
C LYS A 398 -20.44 -20.54 20.66
N GLU A 399 -21.02 -21.43 21.46
CA GLU A 399 -20.34 -22.01 22.62
C GLU A 399 -19.13 -22.86 22.22
N LYS A 400 -19.23 -23.69 21.17
CA LYS A 400 -18.10 -24.46 20.64
C LYS A 400 -16.96 -23.58 20.16
N VAL A 401 -17.25 -22.54 19.38
CA VAL A 401 -16.25 -21.58 18.90
C VAL A 401 -15.61 -20.86 20.08
N ARG A 402 -16.42 -20.36 21.01
CA ARG A 402 -15.90 -19.70 22.22
C ARG A 402 -15.02 -20.63 23.06
N HIS A 403 -15.41 -21.89 23.21
CA HIS A 403 -14.61 -22.88 23.93
C HIS A 403 -13.28 -23.14 23.22
N HIS A 404 -13.30 -23.39 21.92
CA HIS A 404 -12.08 -23.57 21.13
C HIS A 404 -11.13 -22.37 21.24
N PHE A 405 -11.66 -21.15 21.20
CA PHE A 405 -10.85 -19.94 21.27
C PHE A 405 -10.23 -19.78 22.66
N ARG A 406 -10.96 -20.04 23.73
CA ARG A 406 -10.42 -20.05 25.10
C ARG A 406 -9.29 -21.06 25.28
N THR A 407 -9.35 -22.18 24.58
CA THR A 407 -8.33 -23.23 24.68
C THR A 407 -7.08 -22.89 23.88
N ASN A 408 -7.22 -22.38 22.66
CA ASN A 408 -6.09 -22.28 21.72
C ASN A 408 -5.53 -20.86 21.57
N VAL A 409 -6.38 -19.83 21.46
CA VAL A 409 -5.94 -18.46 21.12
C VAL A 409 -4.89 -17.90 22.10
N PRO A 410 -5.07 -18.00 23.42
CA PRO A 410 -4.07 -17.48 24.35
C PRO A 410 -2.70 -18.17 24.24
N LEU A 411 -2.67 -19.51 24.09
CA LEU A 411 -1.43 -20.28 23.97
C LEU A 411 -0.63 -19.85 22.73
N MET A 412 -1.34 -19.63 21.63
CA MET A 412 -0.72 -19.19 20.37
C MET A 412 -0.19 -17.76 20.45
N ILE A 413 -0.92 -16.87 21.12
CA ILE A 413 -0.43 -15.50 21.36
C ILE A 413 0.83 -15.56 22.24
N GLU A 414 0.85 -16.40 23.28
CA GLU A 414 2.05 -16.61 24.10
C GLU A 414 3.24 -17.09 23.27
N GLU A 415 3.04 -18.14 22.45
CA GLU A 415 4.11 -18.80 21.69
C GLU A 415 4.66 -17.98 20.52
N HIS A 416 3.80 -17.25 19.81
CA HIS A 416 4.17 -16.59 18.56
C HIS A 416 4.30 -15.07 18.67
N PHE A 417 3.57 -14.42 19.59
CA PHE A 417 3.50 -12.95 19.67
C PHE A 417 4.20 -12.41 20.90
N PHE A 418 3.98 -13.01 22.06
CA PHE A 418 4.65 -12.58 23.30
C PHE A 418 6.03 -13.20 23.46
N ASN A 419 6.38 -14.22 22.67
CA ASN A 419 7.71 -14.80 22.64
C ASN A 419 8.64 -13.97 21.73
N PRO A 420 9.64 -13.26 22.30
CA PRO A 420 10.57 -12.43 21.52
C PRO A 420 11.47 -13.24 20.58
N ASN A 421 11.64 -14.54 20.84
CA ASN A 421 12.43 -15.44 20.00
C ASN A 421 11.65 -15.98 18.80
N SER A 422 10.36 -15.66 18.67
CA SER A 422 9.56 -16.10 17.54
C SER A 422 9.86 -15.27 16.31
N GLU A 423 10.01 -15.92 15.15
CA GLU A 423 10.14 -15.24 13.85
C GLU A 423 8.95 -14.30 13.59
N HIS A 424 7.79 -14.61 14.17
CA HIS A 424 6.54 -13.86 14.00
C HIS A 424 6.44 -12.61 14.86
N HIS A 425 7.11 -12.57 16.02
CA HIS A 425 7.10 -11.41 16.92
C HIS A 425 7.43 -10.11 16.17
N TRP A 426 8.36 -10.24 15.22
CA TRP A 426 8.92 -9.14 14.45
C TRP A 426 8.31 -8.90 13.08
N GLN A 427 7.54 -9.84 12.52
CA GLN A 427 6.93 -9.67 11.18
C GLN A 427 5.69 -8.75 11.20
N ILE A 428 5.30 -8.27 12.38
CA ILE A 428 4.02 -7.61 12.65
C ILE A 428 4.27 -6.14 12.97
N TRP A 429 4.69 -5.38 11.97
CA TRP A 429 5.06 -3.95 12.11
C TRP A 429 3.88 -2.98 12.17
N LYS A 430 2.64 -3.49 12.09
CA LYS A 430 1.45 -2.65 12.16
C LYS A 430 0.92 -2.62 13.58
N SER A 431 0.85 -1.41 14.12
CA SER A 431 0.24 -1.07 15.40
C SER A 431 -1.03 -1.83 15.71
N GLU A 432 -1.90 -1.92 14.71
CA GLU A 432 -3.21 -2.55 14.78
C GLU A 432 -3.15 -4.02 15.20
N ASN A 433 -2.10 -4.75 14.86
CA ASN A 433 -2.01 -6.18 15.16
C ASN A 433 -1.64 -6.43 16.63
N TRP A 434 -0.71 -5.65 17.20
CA TRP A 434 -0.36 -5.74 18.62
C TRP A 434 -1.57 -5.40 19.50
N ILE A 435 -2.33 -4.39 19.08
CA ILE A 435 -3.59 -4.00 19.68
C ILE A 435 -4.61 -5.15 19.62
N ASN A 436 -4.80 -5.75 18.44
CA ASN A 436 -5.75 -6.84 18.24
C ASN A 436 -5.40 -8.10 19.04
N MET A 437 -4.12 -8.51 19.06
CA MET A 437 -3.69 -9.67 19.84
C MET A 437 -3.84 -9.44 21.33
N THR A 438 -3.50 -8.25 21.82
CA THR A 438 -3.67 -7.90 23.24
C THR A 438 -5.14 -7.97 23.64
N ARG A 439 -6.05 -7.45 22.82
CA ARG A 439 -7.50 -7.54 23.03
C ARG A 439 -7.97 -9.00 23.07
N LEU A 440 -7.59 -9.80 22.08
CA LEU A 440 -7.97 -11.22 22.01
C LEU A 440 -7.46 -12.00 23.22
N TYR A 441 -6.21 -11.75 23.64
CA TYR A 441 -5.65 -12.38 24.83
C TYR A 441 -6.48 -12.03 26.08
N LEU A 442 -6.79 -10.76 26.29
CA LEU A 442 -7.61 -10.31 27.42
C LEU A 442 -9.06 -10.87 27.40
N ASP A 443 -9.61 -11.15 26.22
CA ASP A 443 -10.97 -11.69 26.06
C ASP A 443 -11.07 -13.21 26.29
N TYR A 444 -10.01 -13.96 25.97
CA TYR A 444 -10.04 -15.43 25.93
C TYR A 444 -9.11 -16.13 26.93
N ALA A 445 -8.10 -15.46 27.47
CA ALA A 445 -7.18 -16.04 28.45
C ALA A 445 -7.88 -16.43 29.76
N ASN A 446 -7.45 -17.54 30.34
CA ASN A 446 -7.87 -17.93 31.69
C ASN A 446 -7.06 -17.18 32.76
N ASP A 447 -7.48 -17.27 34.03
CA ASP A 447 -6.85 -16.51 35.11
C ASP A 447 -5.34 -16.80 35.28
N ASN A 448 -4.89 -18.04 35.02
CA ASN A 448 -3.47 -18.38 35.11
C ASN A 448 -2.63 -17.77 33.98
N GLN A 449 -3.23 -17.63 32.80
CA GLN A 449 -2.61 -16.95 31.66
C GLN A 449 -2.60 -15.44 31.85
N LEU A 450 -3.69 -14.88 32.38
CA LEU A 450 -3.79 -13.45 32.69
C LEU A 450 -2.77 -13.00 33.77
N LYS A 451 -2.42 -13.86 34.73
CA LYS A 451 -1.32 -13.59 35.69
C LYS A 451 0.03 -13.28 35.01
N LYS A 452 0.27 -13.82 33.82
CA LYS A 452 1.51 -13.57 33.06
C LYS A 452 1.41 -12.37 32.13
N PHE A 453 0.20 -11.86 31.89
CA PHE A 453 -0.09 -10.85 30.87
C PHE A 453 0.78 -9.60 31.01
N VAL A 454 0.83 -9.01 32.21
CA VAL A 454 1.61 -7.79 32.46
C VAL A 454 3.08 -8.02 32.11
N ASN A 455 3.65 -9.15 32.53
CA ASN A 455 5.05 -9.49 32.21
C ASN A 455 5.28 -9.58 30.70
N PHE A 456 4.36 -10.19 29.96
CA PHE A 456 4.48 -10.30 28.50
C PHE A 456 4.46 -8.94 27.82
N ILE A 457 3.52 -8.06 28.19
CA ILE A 457 3.38 -6.78 27.50
C ILE A 457 4.43 -5.75 27.91
N THR A 458 5.02 -5.87 29.11
CA THR A 458 6.14 -5.03 29.57
C THR A 458 7.51 -5.60 29.21
N PHE A 459 7.58 -6.75 28.53
CA PHE A 459 8.87 -7.32 28.15
C PHE A 459 9.54 -6.44 27.09
N HIS A 460 10.83 -6.17 27.29
CA HIS A 460 11.63 -5.30 26.42
C HIS A 460 12.23 -6.09 25.26
N VAL A 461 12.15 -5.52 24.07
CA VAL A 461 12.67 -6.12 22.85
C VAL A 461 13.28 -5.04 21.97
N GLU A 462 14.43 -5.32 21.36
CA GLU A 462 15.09 -4.40 20.43
C GLU A 462 14.43 -4.47 19.05
N ASP A 463 13.81 -3.38 18.60
CA ASP A 463 13.34 -3.29 17.22
C ASP A 463 14.51 -3.41 16.21
N PHE A 464 14.21 -3.57 14.93
CA PHE A 464 15.24 -3.70 13.89
C PHE A 464 16.09 -2.43 13.68
N HIS A 465 15.72 -1.31 14.31
CA HIS A 465 16.51 -0.08 14.35
C HIS A 465 17.39 -0.04 15.61
N GLY A 466 17.44 -1.11 16.41
CA GLY A 466 18.17 -1.19 17.67
C GLY A 466 17.50 -0.40 18.81
N ASN A 467 16.23 -0.03 18.66
CA ASN A 467 15.50 0.67 19.70
C ASN A 467 14.83 -0.33 20.64
N GLU A 468 15.17 -0.25 21.92
CA GLU A 468 14.43 -0.95 22.97
C GLU A 468 12.98 -0.43 23.06
N GLN A 469 12.01 -1.33 22.91
CA GLN A 469 10.57 -1.07 23.00
C GLN A 469 9.88 -2.25 23.70
N SER A 470 8.69 -2.01 24.24
CA SER A 470 7.79 -3.06 24.73
C SER A 470 6.42 -3.01 24.06
N ILE A 471 5.67 -4.11 24.15
CA ILE A 471 4.28 -4.17 23.65
C ILE A 471 3.43 -3.05 24.27
N TRP A 472 3.61 -2.86 25.57
CA TRP A 472 2.89 -1.87 26.33
C TRP A 472 3.25 -0.45 25.89
N SER A 473 4.54 -0.14 25.75
CA SER A 473 4.98 1.17 25.27
C SER A 473 4.37 1.51 23.91
N TYR A 474 4.27 0.51 23.04
CA TYR A 474 3.69 0.68 21.73
C TYR A 474 2.18 0.91 21.81
N ILE A 475 1.42 0.04 22.48
CA ILE A 475 -0.04 0.18 22.63
C ILE A 475 -0.38 1.52 23.30
N PHE A 476 0.36 1.88 24.35
CA PHE A 476 0.16 3.11 25.09
C PHE A 476 0.59 4.36 24.32
N LEU A 477 1.40 4.29 23.27
CA LEU A 477 1.71 5.47 22.47
C LEU A 477 0.81 5.62 21.24
N TYR A 478 0.32 4.50 20.70
CA TYR A 478 -0.38 4.49 19.41
C TYR A 478 -1.88 4.24 19.50
N SER A 479 -2.43 3.80 20.65
CA SER A 479 -3.89 3.74 20.80
C SER A 479 -4.42 4.05 22.20
N VAL A 480 -5.16 5.16 22.30
CA VAL A 480 -5.81 5.62 23.54
C VAL A 480 -6.89 4.67 24.00
N ALA A 481 -7.75 4.22 23.09
CA ALA A 481 -8.91 3.39 23.44
C ALA A 481 -8.47 2.05 24.03
N GLU A 482 -7.53 1.38 23.38
CA GLU A 482 -7.06 0.07 23.83
C GLU A 482 -6.12 0.15 25.04
N SER A 483 -5.30 1.20 25.18
CA SER A 483 -4.54 1.38 26.41
C SER A 483 -5.46 1.60 27.61
N ASN A 484 -6.53 2.40 27.45
CA ASN A 484 -7.46 2.68 28.53
C ASN A 484 -8.29 1.45 28.91
N GLU A 485 -8.77 0.69 27.92
CA GLU A 485 -9.47 -0.57 28.16
C GLU A 485 -8.56 -1.59 28.85
N THR A 486 -7.28 -1.66 28.47
CA THR A 486 -6.30 -2.54 29.12
C THR A 486 -6.11 -2.17 30.58
N LEU A 487 -5.84 -0.89 30.88
CA LEU A 487 -5.68 -0.41 32.25
C LEU A 487 -6.92 -0.67 33.11
N LYS A 488 -8.10 -0.39 32.56
CA LYS A 488 -9.37 -0.62 33.23
C LYS A 488 -9.55 -2.10 33.61
N ARG A 489 -9.30 -3.03 32.67
CA ARG A 489 -9.42 -4.47 32.93
C ARG A 489 -8.43 -4.99 33.96
N VAL A 490 -7.19 -4.49 33.93
CA VAL A 490 -6.17 -4.85 34.90
C VAL A 490 -6.56 -4.35 36.30
N TYR A 491 -7.02 -3.10 36.39
CA TYR A 491 -7.47 -2.49 37.63
C TYR A 491 -8.71 -3.16 38.24
N GLU A 492 -9.69 -3.57 37.43
CA GLU A 492 -10.93 -4.20 37.90
C GLU A 492 -10.73 -5.63 38.44
N LYS A 493 -9.56 -6.26 38.20
CA LYS A 493 -9.26 -7.65 38.58
C LYS A 493 -7.90 -7.83 39.27
N PRO A 494 -7.67 -7.17 40.42
CA PRO A 494 -6.38 -7.24 41.12
C PRO A 494 -6.04 -8.66 41.60
N SER A 495 -7.03 -9.51 41.88
CA SER A 495 -6.83 -10.92 42.25
C SER A 495 -6.28 -11.78 41.11
N THR A 496 -6.48 -11.37 39.85
CA THR A 496 -5.98 -12.07 38.66
C THR A 496 -4.64 -11.51 38.21
N PHE A 497 -4.52 -10.18 38.10
CA PHE A 497 -3.33 -9.55 37.52
C PHE A 497 -2.22 -9.26 38.55
N GLY A 498 -2.55 -9.21 39.83
CA GLY A 498 -1.67 -8.72 40.90
C GLY A 498 -2.09 -7.32 41.37
N GLN A 499 -1.85 -7.01 42.64
CA GLN A 499 -2.20 -5.71 43.23
C GLN A 499 -1.35 -4.56 42.67
N ASP A 500 -0.13 -4.87 42.22
CA ASP A 500 0.85 -3.94 41.64
C ASP A 500 0.78 -3.87 40.12
N ALA A 501 -0.12 -4.62 39.47
CA ALA A 501 -0.17 -4.74 38.01
C ALA A 501 -0.38 -3.40 37.29
N VAL A 502 -1.29 -2.58 37.81
CA VAL A 502 -1.55 -1.23 37.27
C VAL A 502 -0.32 -0.37 37.45
N GLU A 503 0.27 -0.34 38.65
CA GLU A 503 1.48 0.43 38.94
C GLU A 503 2.63 0.05 37.99
N ARG A 504 2.84 -1.24 37.75
CA ARG A 504 3.87 -1.74 36.82
C ARG A 504 3.65 -1.28 35.38
N LEU A 505 2.39 -1.20 34.93
CA LEU A 505 2.08 -0.66 33.60
C LEU A 505 2.27 0.85 33.54
N LEU A 506 1.81 1.58 34.57
CA LEU A 506 1.94 3.03 34.62
C LEU A 506 3.41 3.48 34.69
N HIS A 507 4.21 2.81 35.52
CA HIS A 507 5.62 3.13 35.72
C HIS A 507 6.55 2.40 34.74
N HIS A 508 6.00 1.75 33.72
CA HIS A 508 6.83 1.07 32.74
C HIS A 508 7.70 2.07 31.97
N GLU A 509 8.99 1.78 31.90
CA GLU A 509 9.97 2.59 31.19
C GLU A 509 10.35 1.92 29.87
N CYS A 510 10.71 2.70 28.86
CA CYS A 510 11.37 2.23 27.65
C CYS A 510 12.54 3.17 27.36
N LYS A 511 13.74 2.61 27.09
CA LYS A 511 14.99 3.37 26.97
C LYS A 511 15.28 4.27 28.18
N LYS A 512 15.00 3.77 29.39
CA LYS A 512 15.14 4.51 30.67
C LYS A 512 14.25 5.75 30.76
N PHE A 513 13.20 5.82 29.96
CA PHE A 513 12.24 6.90 29.97
C PHE A 513 10.82 6.36 30.19
N PRO A 514 10.08 6.87 31.21
CA PRO A 514 8.73 6.39 31.47
C PRO A 514 7.80 6.57 30.26
N VAL A 515 7.10 5.50 29.89
CA VAL A 515 6.13 5.48 28.78
C VAL A 515 5.03 6.53 29.01
N LEU A 516 4.62 6.70 30.27
CA LEU A 516 3.61 7.66 30.67
C LEU A 516 4.02 9.10 30.34
N LEU A 517 5.29 9.43 30.62
CA LEU A 517 5.87 10.73 30.32
C LEU A 517 5.99 10.94 28.81
N THR A 518 6.35 9.88 28.06
CA THR A 518 6.41 9.95 26.59
C THR A 518 5.04 10.28 25.98
N ALA A 519 3.97 9.66 26.47
CA ALA A 519 2.62 9.93 26.00
C ALA A 519 2.18 11.36 26.33
N ALA A 520 2.56 11.87 27.51
CA ALA A 520 2.26 13.23 27.92
C ALA A 520 2.92 14.29 27.02
N LEU A 521 4.07 13.97 26.43
CA LEU A 521 4.78 14.85 25.49
C LEU A 521 4.25 14.75 24.05
N LYS A 522 3.58 13.65 23.68
CA LYS A 522 3.15 13.37 22.29
C LYS A 522 1.71 13.74 21.96
N SER A 523 0.84 13.90 22.95
CA SER A 523 -0.59 14.12 22.72
C SER A 523 -1.23 14.90 23.87
N ASP A 524 -2.48 15.32 23.72
CA ASP A 524 -3.23 15.86 24.84
C ASP A 524 -3.42 14.78 25.92
N PHE A 525 -2.56 14.83 26.93
CA PHE A 525 -2.48 13.84 27.98
C PHE A 525 -3.76 13.77 28.81
N ASN A 526 -4.42 14.90 29.03
CA ASN A 526 -5.65 14.96 29.82
C ASN A 526 -6.81 14.32 29.07
N ASP A 527 -6.92 14.59 27.76
CA ASP A 527 -7.90 13.91 26.90
C ASP A 527 -7.63 12.40 26.86
N ARG A 528 -6.36 12.00 26.94
CA ARG A 528 -5.95 10.59 26.92
C ARG A 528 -6.42 9.80 28.14
N ILE A 529 -6.39 10.40 29.32
CA ILE A 529 -6.72 9.73 30.59
C ILE A 529 -8.18 9.95 31.04
N VAL A 530 -8.98 10.73 30.31
CA VAL A 530 -10.36 11.08 30.68
C VAL A 530 -11.30 9.87 30.79
N GLY A 531 -10.99 8.79 30.08
CA GLY A 531 -11.76 7.54 30.11
C GLY A 531 -11.38 6.59 31.25
N LEU A 532 -10.34 6.91 32.04
CA LEU A 532 -9.86 6.07 33.13
C LEU A 532 -10.62 6.34 34.44
N PRO A 533 -10.74 5.33 35.32
CA PRO A 533 -11.21 5.51 36.69
C PRO A 533 -10.47 6.64 37.41
N ASN A 534 -11.18 7.40 38.25
CA ASN A 534 -10.62 8.58 38.92
C ASN A 534 -9.34 8.27 39.72
N GLN A 535 -9.30 7.13 40.42
CA GLN A 535 -8.11 6.74 41.20
C GLN A 535 -6.87 6.55 40.31
N ILE A 536 -7.00 5.84 39.18
CA ILE A 536 -5.90 5.68 38.22
C ILE A 536 -5.49 7.04 37.63
N ARG A 537 -6.46 7.91 37.35
CA ARG A 537 -6.20 9.25 36.84
C ARG A 537 -5.40 10.10 37.83
N ASP A 538 -5.80 10.08 39.10
CA ASP A 538 -5.15 10.85 40.17
C ASP A 538 -3.72 10.34 40.40
N GLU A 539 -3.50 9.02 40.39
CA GLU A 539 -2.18 8.39 40.46
C GLU A 539 -1.29 8.83 39.28
N ILE A 540 -1.82 8.74 38.06
CA ILE A 540 -1.14 9.19 36.85
C ILE A 540 -0.77 10.68 36.95
N GLN A 541 -1.72 11.54 37.30
CA GLN A 541 -1.49 12.98 37.37
C GLN A 541 -0.46 13.33 38.45
N THR A 542 -0.51 12.64 39.59
CA THR A 542 0.48 12.79 40.68
C THR A 542 1.86 12.34 40.21
N TYR A 543 1.97 11.20 39.52
CA TYR A 543 3.23 10.72 38.97
C TYR A 543 3.82 11.69 37.95
N VAL A 544 3.01 12.17 37.01
CA VAL A 544 3.43 13.14 36.00
C VAL A 544 3.88 14.42 36.69
N ALA A 545 3.09 14.99 37.61
CA ALA A 545 3.46 16.21 38.35
C ALA A 545 4.78 16.07 39.10
N LYS A 546 5.03 14.90 39.72
CA LYS A 546 6.27 14.61 40.45
C LYS A 546 7.51 14.55 39.56
N HIS A 547 7.39 13.98 38.36
CA HIS A 547 8.54 13.73 37.46
C HIS A 547 8.69 14.79 36.35
N THR A 548 7.66 15.62 36.15
CA THR A 548 7.64 16.72 35.18
C THR A 548 8.85 17.65 35.30
N PRO A 549 9.35 18.01 36.51
CA PRO A 549 10.46 18.94 36.59
C PRO A 549 11.74 18.49 35.87
N GLN A 550 12.05 17.20 35.88
CA GLN A 550 13.23 16.64 35.20
C GLN A 550 13.04 16.58 33.67
N LEU A 551 11.83 16.25 33.22
CA LEU A 551 11.46 16.23 31.80
C LEU A 551 11.53 17.61 31.13
N ILE A 552 11.16 18.65 31.87
CA ILE A 552 11.16 20.03 31.36
C ILE A 552 12.58 20.46 30.98
N GLU A 553 13.56 20.13 31.82
CA GLU A 553 14.97 20.41 31.53
C GLU A 553 15.44 19.67 30.28
N GLU A 554 15.02 18.42 30.07
CA GLU A 554 15.33 17.68 28.83
C GLU A 554 14.61 18.27 27.59
N CYS A 555 13.35 18.68 27.73
CA CYS A 555 12.57 19.30 26.65
C CYS A 555 13.17 20.62 26.16
N PHE A 556 13.81 21.38 27.05
CA PHE A 556 14.50 22.63 26.70
C PHE A 556 15.96 22.43 26.28
N ARG A 557 16.66 21.39 26.76
CA ARG A 557 18.06 21.11 26.39
C ARG A 557 18.22 20.46 25.02
N ASN A 558 17.25 19.66 24.58
CA ASN A 558 17.38 18.96 23.31
C ASN A 558 16.04 18.94 22.54
N PRO A 559 15.61 20.09 21.98
CA PRO A 559 14.31 20.21 21.35
C PRO A 559 14.16 19.33 20.09
N ILE A 560 15.29 18.85 19.53
CA ILE A 560 15.45 18.38 18.15
C ILE A 560 15.74 16.85 18.04
N THR A 561 16.25 16.17 19.08
CA THR A 561 16.85 14.81 18.90
C THR A 561 16.13 13.65 19.58
N GLN A 562 14.83 13.75 19.93
CA GLN A 562 14.12 12.54 20.34
C GLN A 562 13.86 11.61 19.14
N PRO A 563 14.28 10.33 19.20
CA PRO A 563 14.14 9.40 18.07
C PRO A 563 12.67 9.14 17.74
N GLY A 564 12.29 9.41 16.49
CA GLY A 564 10.99 9.05 15.93
C GLY A 564 9.96 10.19 15.78
N ILE A 565 10.35 11.45 15.99
CA ILE A 565 9.48 12.61 15.71
C ILE A 565 9.99 13.28 14.43
N SER A 566 9.19 13.30 13.37
CA SER A 566 9.55 14.03 12.16
C SER A 566 9.62 15.53 12.44
N TRP A 567 10.52 16.22 11.75
CA TRP A 567 10.70 17.68 11.77
C TRP A 567 9.39 18.47 11.56
N GLN A 568 8.37 17.84 10.98
CA GLN A 568 7.14 18.49 10.50
C GLN A 568 6.10 18.74 11.61
N HIS A 569 6.28 18.19 12.82
CA HIS A 569 5.32 18.33 13.91
C HIS A 569 6.02 18.67 15.22
N PHE A 570 6.54 19.91 15.33
CA PHE A 570 6.96 20.43 16.62
C PHE A 570 5.76 20.45 17.56
N ASN A 571 5.72 19.49 18.48
CA ASN A 571 4.49 19.12 19.16
C ASN A 571 4.22 20.04 20.35
N LEU A 572 3.38 21.06 20.17
CA LEU A 572 2.93 21.96 21.24
C LEU A 572 2.35 21.22 22.46
N HIS A 573 1.91 19.96 22.32
CA HIS A 573 1.46 19.14 23.44
C HIS A 573 2.52 18.99 24.54
N LYS A 574 3.80 18.91 24.19
CA LYS A 574 4.89 18.83 25.19
C LYS A 574 4.92 20.06 26.08
N PHE A 575 4.71 21.24 25.50
CA PHE A 575 4.70 22.51 26.22
C PHE A 575 3.40 22.76 26.99
N ILE A 576 2.27 22.26 26.48
CA ILE A 576 1.02 22.20 27.25
C ILE A 576 1.21 21.35 28.52
N CYS A 577 1.93 20.23 28.43
CA CYS A 577 2.27 19.42 29.60
C CYS A 577 3.13 20.23 30.60
N VAL A 578 4.14 20.96 30.11
CA VAL A 578 4.97 21.85 30.96
C VAL A 578 4.11 22.90 31.67
N LEU A 579 3.19 23.56 30.96
CA LEU A 579 2.34 24.59 31.55
C LEU A 579 1.35 24.04 32.59
N ASN A 580 0.89 22.81 32.41
CA ASN A 580 -0.06 22.17 33.33
C ASN A 580 0.59 21.61 34.59
N TYR A 581 1.82 21.11 34.51
CA TYR A 581 2.47 20.33 35.57
C TYR A 581 3.82 20.91 36.04
N GLY A 582 4.31 21.99 35.42
CA GLY A 582 5.53 22.68 35.83
C GLY A 582 5.38 23.35 37.18
N ASN A 583 6.48 23.40 37.95
CA ASN A 583 6.51 24.15 39.20
C ASN A 583 6.63 25.67 38.95
N SER A 584 6.40 26.49 39.98
CA SER A 584 6.40 27.96 39.84
C SER A 584 7.68 28.52 39.19
N ASN A 585 8.85 28.00 39.55
CA ASN A 585 10.12 28.47 38.99
C ASN A 585 10.24 28.16 37.49
N GLN A 586 9.74 26.98 37.08
CA GLN A 586 9.74 26.57 35.66
C GLN A 586 8.76 27.39 34.82
N LEU A 587 7.63 27.76 35.42
CA LEU A 587 6.61 28.59 34.80
C LEU A 587 7.06 30.05 34.66
N GLU A 588 7.81 30.57 35.64
CA GLU A 588 8.35 31.94 35.65
C GLU A 588 9.32 32.16 34.48
N ASP A 589 10.21 31.20 34.21
CA ASP A 589 11.19 31.28 33.12
C ASP A 589 10.69 30.68 31.80
N PHE A 590 9.49 30.11 31.77
CA PHE A 590 8.99 29.30 30.65
C PHE A 590 9.07 30.07 29.33
N VAL A 591 8.44 31.25 29.28
CA VAL A 591 8.38 32.07 28.06
C VAL A 591 9.78 32.54 27.68
N ALA A 592 10.64 32.84 28.66
CA ALA A 592 12.03 33.24 28.42
C ALA A 592 12.83 32.16 27.71
N LYS A 593 12.79 30.93 28.20
CA LYS A 593 13.44 29.79 27.55
C LYS A 593 12.83 29.49 26.18
N PHE A 594 11.50 29.59 26.05
CA PHE A 594 10.78 29.29 24.83
C PHE A 594 11.01 30.31 23.70
N THR A 595 11.25 31.57 24.06
CA THR A 595 11.59 32.67 23.13
C THR A 595 13.09 32.97 23.07
N CYS A 596 13.95 32.16 23.70
CA CYS A 596 15.40 32.38 23.67
C CYS A 596 15.96 31.93 22.32
N LEU A 597 16.80 32.75 21.71
CA LEU A 597 17.52 32.40 20.48
C LEU A 597 18.68 31.46 20.84
N SER A 598 18.69 30.24 20.29
CA SER A 598 19.81 29.30 20.46
C SER A 598 20.78 29.36 19.28
N ASP A 599 22.06 29.07 19.56
CA ASP A 599 23.16 29.06 18.58
C ASP A 599 23.40 27.65 17.97
N GLU A 600 22.55 26.66 18.24
CA GLU A 600 22.86 25.27 17.86
C GLU A 600 22.59 24.93 16.39
N THR A 601 23.72 24.53 15.80
CA THR A 601 24.03 24.03 14.47
C THR A 601 23.40 22.68 14.14
N ASP A 602 22.73 22.60 12.99
CA ASP A 602 22.78 21.40 12.13
C ASP A 602 22.91 21.81 10.65
N ASN A 603 24.17 21.86 10.21
CA ASN A 603 24.79 21.76 8.89
C ASN A 603 24.13 22.18 7.55
N THR A 604 22.99 22.87 7.47
CA THR A 604 22.52 23.38 6.16
C THR A 604 21.91 24.79 6.11
N SER A 605 21.62 25.45 7.24
CA SER A 605 21.21 26.86 7.23
C SER A 605 21.59 27.60 8.52
N SER A 606 22.33 28.69 8.39
CA SER A 606 22.89 29.52 9.47
C SER A 606 21.88 30.44 10.18
N LYS A 607 20.61 30.06 10.32
CA LYS A 607 19.61 30.91 10.99
C LYS A 607 19.51 30.55 12.47
N LYS A 608 19.81 31.53 13.34
CA LYS A 608 19.43 31.49 14.76
C LYS A 608 17.90 31.55 14.84
N GLY A 609 17.29 30.74 15.70
CA GLY A 609 15.84 30.77 15.88
C GLY A 609 15.45 30.31 17.28
N SER A 610 14.35 30.85 17.81
CA SER A 610 13.76 30.36 19.06
C SER A 610 12.94 29.08 18.83
N ILE A 611 12.63 28.38 19.91
CA ILE A 611 11.69 27.23 19.88
C ILE A 611 10.34 27.67 19.31
N TRP A 612 9.88 28.86 19.70
CA TRP A 612 8.64 29.44 19.18
C TRP A 612 8.73 29.71 17.68
N GLY A 613 9.82 30.27 17.18
CA GLY A 613 10.06 30.48 15.74
C GLY A 613 10.06 29.20 14.93
N ILE A 614 10.71 28.16 15.43
CA ILE A 614 10.81 26.85 14.76
C ILE A 614 9.43 26.21 14.56
N ILE A 615 8.49 26.36 15.51
CA ILE A 615 7.11 25.88 15.38
C ILE A 615 6.42 26.46 14.13
N PHE A 616 6.84 27.65 13.69
CA PHE A 616 6.26 28.38 12.56
C PHE A 616 7.16 28.41 11.31
N ALA A 617 8.30 27.72 11.31
CA ALA A 617 9.22 27.68 10.18
C ALA A 617 8.65 26.92 8.98
N ASP A 618 7.74 25.96 9.22
CA ASP A 618 7.02 25.27 8.15
C ASP A 618 5.84 26.13 7.63
N SER A 619 5.59 26.02 6.32
CA SER A 619 4.49 26.71 5.62
C SER A 619 3.15 25.97 5.74
N TYR A 620 3.17 24.70 6.18
CA TYR A 620 1.98 23.85 6.20
C TYR A 620 1.30 23.81 7.57
N VAL A 621 0.30 24.68 7.78
CA VAL A 621 -0.53 24.71 8.99
C VAL A 621 -1.83 23.92 8.74
N THR A 622 -2.11 22.94 9.59
CA THR A 622 -3.37 22.17 9.53
C THR A 622 -4.38 22.67 10.56
N GLU A 623 -5.66 22.37 10.35
CA GLU A 623 -6.73 22.63 11.33
C GLU A 623 -6.41 22.05 12.73
N SER A 624 -5.86 20.83 12.77
CA SER A 624 -5.42 20.21 14.02
C SER A 624 -4.30 21.00 14.70
N SER A 625 -3.39 21.59 13.93
CA SER A 625 -2.31 22.44 14.45
C SER A 625 -2.86 23.72 15.08
N ILE A 626 -3.87 24.32 14.45
CA ILE A 626 -4.56 25.53 14.96
C ILE A 626 -5.30 25.23 16.27
N GLN A 627 -5.98 24.09 16.36
CA GLN A 627 -6.66 23.66 17.59
C GLN A 627 -5.67 23.46 18.75
N THR A 628 -4.53 22.83 18.49
CA THR A 628 -3.48 22.68 19.50
C THR A 628 -2.87 24.03 19.89
N MET A 629 -2.73 24.97 18.95
CA MET A 629 -2.31 26.34 19.24
C MET A 629 -3.28 27.05 20.18
N HIS A 630 -4.59 26.93 19.93
CA HIS A 630 -5.61 27.48 20.82
C HIS A 630 -5.48 26.90 22.23
N LYS A 631 -5.32 25.59 22.36
CA LYS A 631 -5.13 24.94 23.67
C LYS A 631 -3.87 25.45 24.37
N PHE A 632 -2.76 25.60 23.65
CA PHE A 632 -1.51 26.11 24.18
C PHE A 632 -1.63 27.56 24.69
N LEU A 633 -2.11 28.48 23.85
CA LEU A 633 -2.23 29.90 24.22
C LEU A 633 -3.27 30.14 25.32
N LYS A 634 -4.33 29.33 25.36
CA LYS A 634 -5.26 29.31 26.50
C LYS A 634 -4.53 28.99 27.79
N CYS A 635 -3.72 27.92 27.77
CA CYS A 635 -2.98 27.46 28.92
C CYS A 635 -1.96 28.52 29.39
N VAL A 636 -1.25 29.17 28.45
CA VAL A 636 -0.37 30.31 28.77
C VAL A 636 -1.16 31.44 29.42
N SER A 637 -2.32 31.82 28.85
CA SER A 637 -3.14 32.89 29.40
C SER A 637 -3.66 32.59 30.81
N GLU A 638 -4.06 31.34 31.06
CA GLU A 638 -4.63 30.92 32.35
C GLU A 638 -3.55 30.75 33.43
N LYS A 639 -2.36 30.28 33.05
CA LYS A 639 -1.27 29.95 33.99
C LYS A 639 -0.28 31.07 34.20
N LEU A 640 0.06 31.82 33.15
CA LEU A 640 1.09 32.86 33.14
C LEU A 640 0.53 34.27 32.91
N GLY A 641 -0.71 34.37 32.43
CA GLY A 641 -1.40 35.64 32.18
C GLY A 641 -1.28 36.13 30.73
N GLN A 642 -2.11 37.13 30.40
CA GLN A 642 -2.17 37.68 29.03
C GLN A 642 -0.91 38.43 28.59
N SER A 643 -0.10 38.94 29.52
CA SER A 643 1.17 39.60 29.20
C SER A 643 2.14 38.66 28.51
N GLU A 644 2.18 37.39 28.95
CA GLU A 644 3.02 36.36 28.37
C GLU A 644 2.50 35.88 27.01
N VAL A 645 1.18 35.76 26.84
CA VAL A 645 0.57 35.55 25.52
C VAL A 645 0.99 36.66 24.55
N MET A 646 0.92 37.92 25.00
CA MET A 646 1.33 39.07 24.19
C MET A 646 2.81 39.01 23.82
N ARG A 647 3.66 38.53 24.74
CA ARG A 647 5.10 38.37 24.50
C ARG A 647 5.40 37.32 23.44
N LEU A 648 4.68 36.19 23.45
CA LEU A 648 4.77 35.15 22.43
C LEU A 648 4.27 35.66 21.07
N VAL A 649 3.10 36.30 21.04
CA VAL A 649 2.48 36.79 19.80
C VAL A 649 3.35 37.83 19.10
N LEU A 650 4.06 38.66 19.87
CA LEU A 650 4.94 39.71 19.35
C LEU A 650 6.41 39.32 19.27
N HIS A 651 6.74 38.05 19.56
CA HIS A 651 8.12 37.56 19.51
C HIS A 651 8.70 37.69 18.09
N ASP A 652 9.98 38.05 18.03
CA ASP A 652 10.73 38.36 16.82
C ASP A 652 12.01 37.51 16.81
N ASP A 653 12.15 36.66 15.79
CA ASP A 653 13.31 35.78 15.60
C ASP A 653 14.38 36.40 14.68
N GLY A 654 14.30 37.70 14.40
CA GLY A 654 15.27 38.43 13.56
C GLY A 654 14.79 38.72 12.14
N ASP A 655 13.66 38.14 11.70
CA ASP A 655 12.99 38.42 10.42
C ASP A 655 11.68 39.24 10.61
N GLY A 656 11.47 39.80 11.80
CA GLY A 656 10.25 40.47 12.21
C GLY A 656 9.37 39.58 13.08
N ALA A 657 8.35 40.19 13.71
CA ALA A 657 7.45 39.46 14.60
C ALA A 657 6.74 38.31 13.85
N ILE A 658 6.71 37.11 14.45
CA ILE A 658 6.17 35.88 13.81
C ILE A 658 4.75 36.09 13.29
N ILE A 659 3.89 36.77 14.06
CA ILE A 659 2.52 37.04 13.63
C ILE A 659 2.44 37.90 12.35
N CYS A 660 3.42 38.78 12.13
CA CYS A 660 3.49 39.59 10.92
C CYS A 660 3.90 38.76 9.69
N SER A 661 4.82 37.80 9.86
CA SER A 661 5.19 36.88 8.76
C SER A 661 4.03 35.96 8.38
N LYS A 662 3.21 35.55 9.35
CA LYS A 662 1.98 34.78 9.10
C LYS A 662 0.86 35.60 8.49
N ALA A 663 0.75 36.88 8.81
CA ALA A 663 -0.13 37.81 8.11
C ALA A 663 0.25 38.00 6.63
N LEU A 664 1.55 38.03 6.29
CA LEU A 664 1.99 38.04 4.89
C LEU A 664 1.63 36.76 4.12
N GLN A 665 1.49 35.63 4.82
CA GLN A 665 1.15 34.33 4.24
C GLN A 665 -0.37 34.07 4.19
N ASP A 666 -1.19 35.08 4.50
CA ASP A 666 -2.66 35.02 4.50
C ASP A 666 -3.24 33.90 5.39
N GLN A 667 -2.60 33.64 6.54
CA GLN A 667 -2.99 32.60 7.49
C GLN A 667 -4.01 33.11 8.52
N GLU A 668 -5.19 33.55 8.07
CA GLU A 668 -6.20 34.21 8.91
C GLU A 668 -6.60 33.40 10.16
N SER A 669 -6.92 32.12 10.02
CA SER A 669 -7.34 31.26 11.13
C SER A 669 -6.24 31.11 12.21
N LEU A 670 -4.98 31.12 11.81
CA LEU A 670 -3.86 31.07 12.75
C LEU A 670 -3.70 32.39 13.50
N ILE A 671 -3.86 33.52 12.81
CA ILE A 671 -3.83 34.86 13.41
C ILE A 671 -4.97 34.99 14.42
N GLU A 672 -6.17 34.54 14.08
CA GLU A 672 -7.31 34.53 14.99
C GLU A 672 -7.01 33.71 16.25
N ALA A 673 -6.39 32.52 16.09
CA ALA A 673 -5.97 31.70 17.22
C ALA A 673 -4.95 32.42 18.12
N MET A 674 -3.95 33.08 17.52
CA MET A 674 -2.95 33.87 18.24
C MET A 674 -3.56 35.05 19.02
N LEU A 675 -4.60 35.67 18.47
CA LEU A 675 -5.27 36.82 19.09
C LEU A 675 -6.33 36.41 20.13
N SER A 676 -6.83 35.18 20.10
CA SER A 676 -8.03 34.76 20.85
C SER A 676 -7.98 35.02 22.35
N TYR A 677 -6.80 34.92 22.97
CA TYR A 677 -6.60 35.05 24.42
C TYR A 677 -6.03 36.41 24.85
N LEU A 678 -6.16 37.42 23.99
CA LEU A 678 -5.83 38.81 24.30
C LEU A 678 -7.11 39.63 24.50
N ASP A 679 -7.06 40.60 25.42
CA ASP A 679 -8.11 41.60 25.56
C ASP A 679 -8.24 42.51 24.30
N ALA A 680 -9.32 43.28 24.23
CA ALA A 680 -9.58 44.15 23.08
C ALA A 680 -8.50 45.23 22.87
N LYS A 681 -7.81 45.65 23.93
CA LYS A 681 -6.75 46.66 23.87
C LYS A 681 -5.48 46.08 23.23
N ASN A 682 -5.08 44.90 23.67
CA ASN A 682 -3.92 44.16 23.18
C ASN A 682 -4.16 43.66 21.75
N LYS A 683 -5.35 43.14 21.43
CA LYS A 683 -5.75 42.80 20.06
C LYS A 683 -5.54 43.98 19.10
N LYS A 684 -6.05 45.17 19.46
CA LYS A 684 -5.86 46.40 18.66
C LYS A 684 -4.38 46.77 18.52
N LYS A 685 -3.58 46.58 19.57
CA LYS A 685 -2.13 46.88 19.53
C LYS A 685 -1.39 45.94 18.57
N VAL A 686 -1.68 44.64 18.62
CA VAL A 686 -1.10 43.65 17.69
C VAL A 686 -1.53 43.93 16.25
N GLN A 687 -2.83 44.19 16.03
CA GLN A 687 -3.35 44.48 14.69
C GLN A 687 -2.69 45.72 14.06
N ARG A 688 -2.45 46.78 14.84
CA ARG A 688 -1.71 47.96 14.36
C ARG A 688 -0.29 47.60 13.92
N LYS A 689 0.39 46.69 14.62
CA LYS A 689 1.74 46.23 14.27
C LYS A 689 1.72 45.40 12.99
N ILE A 690 0.74 44.51 12.83
CA ILE A 690 0.52 43.75 11.58
C ILE A 690 0.30 44.71 10.41
N ASN A 691 -0.67 45.62 10.52
CA ASN A 691 -1.00 46.56 9.44
C ASN A 691 0.20 47.46 9.08
N GLY A 692 0.97 47.91 10.07
CA GLY A 692 2.19 48.69 9.84
C GLY A 692 3.24 47.90 9.06
N TYR A 693 3.48 46.64 9.44
CA TYR A 693 4.44 45.77 8.78
C TYR A 693 4.03 45.41 7.34
N LEU A 694 2.74 45.12 7.11
CA LEU A 694 2.20 44.87 5.76
C LEU A 694 2.37 46.11 4.86
N ALA A 695 2.09 47.30 5.39
CA ALA A 695 2.26 48.55 4.65
C ALA A 695 3.73 48.86 4.32
N GLU A 696 4.67 48.48 5.18
CA GLU A 696 6.11 48.61 4.94
C GLU A 696 6.57 47.64 3.85
N LYS A 697 6.14 46.37 3.90
CA LYS A 697 6.49 45.36 2.90
C LYS A 697 5.87 45.60 1.52
N LEU A 698 4.67 46.18 1.46
CA LEU A 698 4.06 46.61 0.20
C LEU A 698 4.83 47.77 -0.45
N LYS A 699 5.48 48.63 0.34
CA LYS A 699 6.37 49.68 -0.19
C LYS A 699 7.69 49.12 -0.72
N ASP A 700 8.25 48.10 -0.05
CA ASP A 700 9.50 47.44 -0.45
C ASP A 700 9.37 46.64 -1.78
N THR A 701 8.18 46.11 -2.09
CA THR A 701 7.95 45.32 -3.32
C THR A 701 7.60 46.16 -4.56
N GLY A 702 7.52 47.49 -4.44
CA GLY A 702 7.19 48.37 -5.56
C GLY A 702 5.76 48.25 -6.08
N ALA A 703 4.87 47.54 -5.37
CA ALA A 703 3.46 47.45 -5.71
C ALA A 703 2.73 48.72 -5.26
N THR A 704 2.86 49.77 -6.06
CA THR A 704 1.91 50.90 -6.05
C THR A 704 0.70 50.47 -6.89
N GLU A 705 -0.45 50.42 -6.22
CA GLU A 705 -1.84 50.46 -6.75
C GLU A 705 -2.07 50.02 -8.21
N TYR A 706 -2.78 48.89 -8.36
CA TYR A 706 -3.81 48.70 -9.39
C TYR A 706 -5.06 48.10 -8.76
#